data_AF-A0A4R6LKL2-F1
#
_entry.id   AF-A0A4R6LKL2-F1
#
_cell.length_a   1.000
_cell.length_b   1.000
_cell.length_c   1.000
_cell.angle_alpha   90.00
_cell.angle_beta   90.00
_cell.angle_gamma   90.00
#
_symmetry.space_group_name_H-M   'P 1'
#
loop_
_entity.id
_entity.type
_entity.pdbx_description
1 polymer ?
#
loop_
_entity_poly.entity_id
_entity_poly.type
_entity_poly.pdbx_seq_one_letter_code
_entity_poly.pdbx_strand_id
1 'polypeptide(L)'
;MKTTSAIYQKLETFIKKYYTNELIKGILLFTGFGLIYFLFTLFIEYFLWLKPLGRTLLFWLFIGVEVFLLFRLILFPLFKLFKLQKGIDYNQASAIIGNHFTEVSDKLTNFLQLSASENSAESSELMLASIEQKANSLQPIPFGNAINFNSNRKYLPLALIPILLFAVFYISGNSNIISQSLNRVVHFNATFLPPAPFKFVVLNQNLQTEQNKDFVIKMESIGNIVPENVMIHIGDESYFMESSQPGKFEFKIEKPVENVSFSFEGNSVSSQEYELKVITVPSIANFEMVLNFPSYLKKKSETIQGTGNAIVPEGTLVTWRMNTQSTQEIVWKDENATLKFNKAENEFKLAKNISQNTEYQILTSNNKVKNYEKLDYQLSVIKDQHPSITVSPAPDSLKLDKNYVLGRLGDDYGLSKLQVIFYERNKPNTAKRGTIPVKQAVFDQFVFSFPSNLPVEEGVSYEYYFEVFDNDAPHGFKSTKSSVFSDRVSTTDEVQDLELQQQNNNINSLSKSLKNQEKQFSEMDKIKNTGKEKENLEFKDQQKINDFIKRQKQQDELMKQFAKKMNQNLDKFKSEKKDKTADDLQKRLENADKDLEKNQKLLDELKNLNDKLNSEELFDKMEKFKQISKNQSRNLEQLVELTKRFYVEKKAEQVGEKLDKLSEQQEQLSNKEKENTKEKQDDINKAFDKIQEDLKDLKEENKTLKSPINIPSDASKEKDLDDDFKKASEELGKKNTSSAKPKQKSAAKKMKSMAQQMQSSMEGGDQEQLEEDVAMLRQILDNLLAYSLSQEDVMKQFKSMKLGSSAYTKNIKIQQNLKQQFKHVDDSLFALSLRNPKVAEDVTKEIGNVQYNIDKAIETLTDVQVPKGVSHQQYATSSANKLADFLSDLLNNMQMSMSKPGQGKPKPGDGQGMQLPDIIQKQKGLGEKMKQGMKEGDKPGQGQSGKSGEGKDGKEGQGKQGQGKEGQGNGQGKSGQGKDGKGGQSGEKGNDGKDGNDGEGDAEAIMEIYKEQVKLREALQKELAKKGLDAQGRSVLEQMKQSEKQLLNKGFKNENLQRILNIQQELLKLNNAVQQQGQDTKRESETNKSEFTNRSNALPSSLLEYLNSVEILNRQSLPLRSNFNQKVQEYFNTK
;
A
#
# COMPACT_ATOMS: atom_id res chain seq x y z
N MET A 1 -143.94 -25.80 79.02
CA MET A 1 -142.97 -25.03 78.16
C MET A 1 -141.59 -24.80 78.79
N LYS A 2 -141.43 -24.16 79.96
CA LYS A 2 -140.08 -23.90 80.57
C LYS A 2 -139.25 -25.18 80.80
N THR A 3 -139.93 -26.30 81.03
CA THR A 3 -139.41 -27.67 81.20
C THR A 3 -138.75 -28.21 79.93
N THR A 4 -139.41 -28.09 78.77
CA THR A 4 -138.91 -28.52 77.46
C THR A 4 -137.58 -27.85 77.10
N SER A 5 -137.48 -26.52 77.25
CA SER A 5 -136.25 -25.76 76.97
C SER A 5 -135.06 -26.16 77.84
N ALA A 6 -135.30 -26.57 79.10
CA ALA A 6 -134.25 -27.03 79.99
C ALA A 6 -133.61 -28.36 79.52
N ILE A 7 -134.36 -29.21 78.83
CA ILE A 7 -133.86 -30.48 78.29
C ILE A 7 -132.97 -30.24 77.07
N TYR A 8 -133.37 -29.37 76.13
CA TYR A 8 -132.50 -28.95 75.03
C TYR A 8 -131.22 -28.25 75.54
N GLN A 9 -131.32 -27.41 76.57
CA GLN A 9 -130.14 -26.79 77.19
C GLN A 9 -129.21 -27.83 77.86
N LYS A 10 -129.75 -28.90 78.45
CA LYS A 10 -128.96 -30.04 78.94
C LYS A 10 -128.32 -30.86 77.82
N LEU A 11 -128.99 -31.06 76.69
CA LEU A 11 -128.42 -31.73 75.50
C LEU A 11 -127.27 -30.90 74.91
N GLU A 12 -127.45 -29.59 74.76
CA GLU A 12 -126.39 -28.65 74.34
C GLU A 12 -125.20 -28.68 75.32
N THR A 13 -125.47 -28.75 76.63
CA THR A 13 -124.43 -28.88 77.68
C THR A 13 -123.69 -30.23 77.57
N PHE A 14 -124.38 -31.31 77.24
CA PHE A 14 -123.77 -32.62 76.95
C PHE A 14 -122.89 -32.56 75.70
N ILE A 15 -123.35 -31.96 74.59
CA ILE A 15 -122.57 -31.81 73.34
C ILE A 15 -121.29 -31.00 73.59
N LYS A 16 -121.38 -29.89 74.34
CA LYS A 16 -120.20 -29.13 74.76
C LYS A 16 -119.25 -29.99 75.60
N LYS A 17 -119.77 -30.71 76.61
CA LYS A 17 -118.94 -31.59 77.45
C LYS A 17 -118.30 -32.74 76.64
N TYR A 18 -118.96 -33.22 75.59
CA TYR A 18 -118.46 -34.29 74.70
C TYR A 18 -117.21 -33.81 73.95
N TYR A 19 -117.30 -32.66 73.27
CA TYR A 19 -116.15 -32.10 72.56
C TYR A 19 -115.07 -31.57 73.51
N THR A 20 -115.40 -31.11 74.71
CA THR A 20 -114.40 -30.83 75.75
C THR A 20 -113.63 -32.11 76.14
N ASN A 21 -114.30 -33.27 76.22
CA ASN A 21 -113.64 -34.54 76.53
C ASN A 21 -112.77 -35.05 75.36
N GLU A 22 -113.24 -34.89 74.12
CA GLU A 22 -112.47 -35.18 72.90
C GLU A 22 -111.24 -34.27 72.79
N LEU A 23 -111.37 -32.99 73.17
CA LEU A 23 -110.27 -32.02 73.23
C LEU A 23 -109.25 -32.34 74.33
N ILE A 24 -109.68 -32.71 75.55
CA ILE A 24 -108.74 -33.12 76.62
C ILE A 24 -107.94 -34.36 76.18
N LYS A 25 -108.60 -35.34 75.55
CA LYS A 25 -107.91 -36.50 74.95
C LYS A 25 -106.95 -36.06 73.83
N GLY A 26 -107.37 -35.14 72.97
CA GLY A 26 -106.57 -34.57 71.89
C GLY A 26 -105.29 -33.89 72.39
N ILE A 27 -105.40 -33.05 73.42
CA ILE A 27 -104.27 -32.38 74.08
C ILE A 27 -103.29 -33.40 74.68
N LEU A 28 -103.78 -34.40 75.43
CA LEU A 28 -102.92 -35.43 76.03
C LEU A 28 -102.17 -36.25 74.97
N LEU A 29 -102.84 -36.61 73.87
CA LEU A 29 -102.21 -37.34 72.76
C LEU A 29 -101.24 -36.45 71.98
N PHE A 30 -101.54 -35.16 71.79
CA PHE A 30 -100.66 -34.20 71.15
C PHE A 30 -99.36 -34.02 71.96
N THR A 31 -99.47 -33.74 73.27
CA THR A 31 -98.30 -33.63 74.16
C THR A 31 -97.48 -34.92 74.21
N GLY A 32 -98.13 -36.09 74.28
CA GLY A 32 -97.44 -37.39 74.30
C GLY A 32 -96.69 -37.69 73.01
N PHE A 33 -97.39 -37.71 71.87
CA PHE A 33 -96.76 -38.04 70.59
C PHE A 33 -95.76 -36.97 70.13
N GLY A 34 -96.06 -35.69 70.33
CA GLY A 34 -95.17 -34.60 69.96
C GLY A 34 -93.85 -34.63 70.74
N LEU A 35 -93.89 -34.75 72.07
CA LEU A 35 -92.67 -34.82 72.88
C LEU A 35 -91.84 -36.10 72.62
N ILE A 36 -92.48 -37.24 72.35
CA ILE A 36 -91.78 -38.47 71.95
C ILE A 36 -91.10 -38.29 70.58
N TYR A 37 -91.80 -37.70 69.62
CA TYR A 37 -91.24 -37.45 68.28
C TYR A 37 -90.13 -36.41 68.31
N PHE A 38 -90.26 -35.36 69.13
CA PHE A 38 -89.22 -34.38 69.39
C PHE A 38 -87.96 -35.03 69.98
N LEU A 39 -88.08 -35.87 71.01
CA LEU A 39 -86.95 -36.64 71.54
C LEU A 39 -86.27 -37.51 70.45
N PHE A 40 -87.07 -38.17 69.60
CA PHE A 40 -86.55 -38.96 68.48
C PHE A 40 -85.77 -38.11 67.46
N THR A 41 -86.26 -36.92 67.10
CA THR A 41 -85.56 -36.00 66.19
C THR A 41 -84.21 -35.52 66.75
N LEU A 42 -84.14 -35.20 68.06
CA LEU A 42 -82.89 -34.81 68.72
C LEU A 42 -81.89 -35.97 68.81
N PHE A 43 -82.38 -37.20 68.99
CA PHE A 43 -81.54 -38.40 69.06
C PHE A 43 -80.92 -38.74 67.70
N ILE A 44 -81.66 -38.58 66.61
CA ILE A 44 -81.14 -38.72 65.23
C ILE A 44 -79.99 -37.75 64.98
N GLU A 45 -80.16 -36.45 65.26
CA GLU A 45 -79.09 -35.47 65.06
C GLU A 45 -77.86 -35.75 65.93
N TYR A 46 -78.06 -36.17 67.18
CA TYR A 46 -76.96 -36.47 68.10
C TYR A 46 -76.03 -37.58 67.57
N PHE A 47 -76.60 -38.65 67.02
CA PHE A 47 -75.81 -39.79 66.51
C PHE A 47 -75.30 -39.61 65.09
N LEU A 48 -76.04 -38.93 64.21
CA LEU A 48 -75.74 -38.91 62.76
C LEU A 48 -75.02 -37.64 62.26
N TRP A 49 -74.86 -36.61 63.11
CA TRP A 49 -74.11 -35.37 62.79
C TRP A 49 -74.42 -34.82 61.39
N LEU A 50 -75.71 -34.61 61.10
CA LEU A 50 -76.17 -34.45 59.73
C LEU A 50 -75.59 -33.18 59.08
N LYS A 51 -75.25 -33.28 57.79
CA LYS A 51 -74.91 -32.11 56.96
C LYS A 51 -76.09 -31.12 56.93
N PRO A 52 -75.88 -29.81 56.66
CA PRO A 52 -76.93 -28.79 56.68
C PRO A 52 -78.21 -29.15 55.91
N LEU A 53 -78.09 -29.80 54.74
CA LEU A 53 -79.21 -30.33 53.97
C LEU A 53 -80.08 -31.34 54.74
N GLY A 54 -79.45 -32.27 55.46
CA GLY A 54 -80.14 -33.27 56.28
C GLY A 54 -80.85 -32.64 57.48
N ARG A 55 -80.21 -31.67 58.14
CA ARG A 55 -80.84 -30.89 59.23
C ARG A 55 -82.05 -30.10 58.75
N THR A 56 -81.94 -29.45 57.60
CA THR A 56 -83.03 -28.67 56.99
C THR A 56 -84.25 -29.56 56.71
N LEU A 57 -84.03 -30.74 56.11
CA LEU A 57 -85.11 -31.69 55.82
C LEU A 57 -85.75 -32.21 57.12
N LEU A 58 -84.94 -32.59 58.12
CA LEU A 58 -85.41 -33.09 59.41
C LEU A 58 -86.21 -32.04 60.19
N PHE A 59 -85.78 -30.78 60.18
CA PHE A 59 -86.48 -29.65 60.81
C PHE A 59 -87.85 -29.36 60.16
N TRP A 60 -87.90 -29.28 58.82
CA TRP A 60 -89.17 -29.05 58.12
C TRP A 60 -90.13 -30.24 58.21
N LEU A 61 -89.61 -31.47 58.23
CA LEU A 61 -90.40 -32.67 58.49
C LEU A 61 -90.99 -32.65 59.91
N PHE A 62 -90.19 -32.25 60.92
CA PHE A 62 -90.66 -32.08 62.29
C PHE A 62 -91.83 -31.08 62.39
N ILE A 63 -91.67 -29.89 61.81
CA ILE A 63 -92.73 -28.87 61.75
C ILE A 63 -93.97 -29.43 61.04
N GLY A 64 -93.82 -30.11 59.91
CA GLY A 64 -94.95 -30.66 59.15
C GLY A 64 -95.77 -31.68 59.95
N VAL A 65 -95.11 -32.57 60.69
CA VAL A 65 -95.78 -33.58 61.55
C VAL A 65 -96.45 -32.92 62.75
N GLU A 66 -95.80 -31.98 63.43
CA GLU A 66 -96.40 -31.25 64.57
C GLU A 66 -97.64 -30.44 64.15
N VAL A 67 -97.57 -29.71 63.03
CA VAL A 67 -98.72 -28.98 62.47
C VAL A 67 -99.86 -29.94 62.14
N PHE A 68 -99.57 -31.10 61.53
CA PHE A 68 -100.59 -32.12 61.24
C PHE A 68 -101.26 -32.66 62.53
N LEU A 69 -100.48 -32.98 63.56
CA LEU A 69 -101.00 -33.44 64.85
C LEU A 69 -101.86 -32.37 65.54
N LEU A 70 -101.41 -31.11 65.52
CA LEU A 70 -102.13 -29.96 66.09
C LEU A 70 -103.49 -29.75 65.40
N PHE A 71 -103.51 -29.77 64.05
CA PHE A 71 -104.77 -29.67 63.29
C PHE A 71 -105.71 -30.85 63.58
N ARG A 72 -105.19 -32.08 63.58
CA ARG A 72 -105.99 -33.30 63.71
C ARG A 72 -106.54 -33.53 65.12
N LEU A 73 -105.74 -33.25 66.16
CA LEU A 73 -106.04 -33.59 67.56
C LEU A 73 -106.60 -32.42 68.37
N ILE A 74 -106.23 -31.17 68.07
CA ILE A 74 -106.64 -30.00 68.86
C ILE A 74 -107.65 -29.15 68.08
N LEU A 75 -107.34 -28.73 66.86
CA LEU A 75 -108.21 -27.78 66.14
C LEU A 75 -109.55 -28.38 65.71
N PHE A 76 -109.62 -29.63 65.24
CA PHE A 76 -110.92 -30.23 64.88
C PHE A 76 -111.92 -30.34 66.06
N PRO A 77 -111.54 -30.84 67.27
CA PRO A 77 -112.43 -30.75 68.43
C PRO A 77 -112.80 -29.31 68.81
N LEU A 78 -111.87 -28.35 68.70
CA LEU A 78 -112.13 -26.93 68.94
C LEU A 78 -113.18 -26.36 67.99
N PHE A 79 -113.05 -26.60 66.68
CA PHE A 79 -114.00 -26.10 65.68
C PHE A 79 -115.42 -26.69 65.87
N LYS A 80 -115.53 -27.94 66.32
CA LYS A 80 -116.83 -28.54 66.70
C LYS A 80 -117.38 -27.94 68.00
N LEU A 81 -116.54 -27.68 69.00
CA LEU A 81 -116.94 -27.06 70.28
C LEU A 81 -117.50 -25.64 70.10
N PHE A 82 -116.89 -24.85 69.22
CA PHE A 82 -117.31 -23.48 68.90
C PHE A 82 -118.32 -23.38 67.75
N LYS A 83 -118.87 -24.50 67.27
CA LYS A 83 -119.84 -24.59 66.15
C LYS A 83 -119.37 -23.99 64.80
N LEU A 84 -118.06 -23.85 64.61
CA LEU A 84 -117.44 -23.49 63.33
C LEU A 84 -117.51 -24.63 62.30
N GLN A 85 -117.76 -25.87 62.77
CA GLN A 85 -118.07 -27.04 61.96
C GLN A 85 -119.29 -27.77 62.56
N LYS A 86 -120.13 -28.40 61.73
CA LYS A 86 -121.28 -29.20 62.21
C LYS A 86 -120.80 -30.34 63.13
N GLY A 87 -121.29 -30.35 64.36
CA GLY A 87 -121.08 -31.41 65.36
C GLY A 87 -122.18 -32.46 65.35
N ILE A 88 -122.23 -33.29 66.39
CA ILE A 88 -123.31 -34.27 66.62
C ILE A 88 -124.66 -33.57 66.84
N ASP A 89 -125.71 -34.13 66.25
CA ASP A 89 -127.09 -33.62 66.35
C ASP A 89 -127.79 -34.13 67.62
N TYR A 90 -128.91 -33.54 68.03
CA TYR A 90 -129.62 -33.89 69.27
C TYR A 90 -130.07 -35.36 69.31
N ASN A 91 -130.44 -35.95 68.17
CA ASN A 91 -130.77 -37.37 68.05
C ASN A 91 -129.54 -38.29 68.20
N GLN A 92 -128.35 -37.83 67.84
CA GLN A 92 -127.10 -38.56 68.07
C GLN A 92 -126.66 -38.41 69.54
N ALA A 93 -126.84 -37.23 70.12
CA ALA A 93 -126.62 -37.00 71.54
C ALA A 93 -127.53 -37.88 72.41
N SER A 94 -128.82 -38.02 72.08
CA SER A 94 -129.74 -38.89 72.83
C SER A 94 -129.36 -40.37 72.75
N ALA A 95 -128.91 -40.86 71.59
CA ALA A 95 -128.41 -42.23 71.45
C ALA A 95 -127.17 -42.49 72.33
N ILE A 96 -126.22 -41.54 72.39
CA ILE A 96 -125.02 -41.67 73.24
C ILE A 96 -125.39 -41.59 74.73
N ILE A 97 -126.33 -40.71 75.12
CA ILE A 97 -126.83 -40.61 76.50
C ILE A 97 -127.60 -41.89 76.89
N GLY A 98 -128.43 -42.43 76.00
CA GLY A 98 -129.22 -43.63 76.21
C GLY A 98 -128.39 -44.89 76.42
N ASN A 99 -127.26 -45.02 75.72
CA ASN A 99 -126.29 -46.11 75.94
C ASN A 99 -125.66 -46.10 77.34
N HIS A 100 -125.58 -44.93 78.00
CA HIS A 100 -125.06 -44.83 79.37
C HIS A 100 -126.19 -44.91 80.42
N PHE A 101 -127.35 -44.34 80.12
CA PHE A 101 -128.52 -44.36 81.00
C PHE A 101 -129.64 -45.18 80.32
N THR A 102 -129.60 -46.50 80.50
CA THR A 102 -130.60 -47.43 79.95
C THR A 102 -132.04 -47.04 80.33
N GLU A 103 -132.23 -46.54 81.56
CA GLU A 103 -133.51 -46.05 82.09
C GLU A 103 -134.04 -44.77 81.39
N VAL A 104 -133.19 -44.12 80.58
CA VAL A 104 -133.44 -42.85 79.88
C VAL A 104 -133.52 -43.03 78.37
N SER A 105 -132.88 -44.05 77.78
CA SER A 105 -132.77 -44.24 76.32
C SER A 105 -134.09 -44.05 75.57
N ASP A 106 -135.10 -44.86 75.89
CA ASP A 106 -136.41 -44.78 75.25
C ASP A 106 -137.16 -43.51 75.66
N LYS A 107 -137.04 -43.05 76.90
CA LYS A 107 -137.74 -41.84 77.38
C LYS A 107 -137.27 -40.57 76.67
N LEU A 108 -135.95 -40.43 76.47
CA LEU A 108 -135.31 -39.29 75.82
C LEU A 108 -135.51 -39.33 74.29
N THR A 109 -135.44 -40.52 73.69
CA THR A 109 -135.71 -40.71 72.25
C THR A 109 -137.18 -40.45 71.94
N ASN A 110 -138.11 -41.02 72.72
CA ASN A 110 -139.53 -40.70 72.60
C ASN A 110 -139.81 -39.22 72.88
N PHE A 111 -139.12 -38.58 73.84
CA PHE A 111 -139.27 -37.14 74.08
C PHE A 111 -138.85 -36.32 72.85
N LEU A 112 -137.70 -36.60 72.23
CA LEU A 112 -137.24 -35.90 71.03
C LEU A 112 -138.13 -36.17 69.80
N GLN A 113 -138.66 -37.38 69.64
CA GLN A 113 -139.62 -37.70 68.58
C GLN A 113 -140.96 -36.99 68.79
N LEU A 114 -141.48 -36.96 70.02
CA LEU A 114 -142.73 -36.26 70.35
C LEU A 114 -142.59 -34.74 70.28
N SER A 115 -141.47 -34.14 70.73
CA SER A 115 -141.23 -32.70 70.59
C SER A 115 -140.89 -32.28 69.15
N ALA A 116 -140.28 -33.15 68.33
CA ALA A 116 -140.17 -32.92 66.89
C ALA A 116 -141.55 -32.92 66.19
N SER A 117 -142.55 -33.60 66.77
CA SER A 117 -143.94 -33.67 66.27
C SER A 117 -144.82 -32.48 66.71
N GLU A 118 -144.30 -31.60 67.58
CA GLU A 118 -145.00 -30.45 68.18
C GLU A 118 -145.37 -29.35 67.15
N ASN A 119 -144.94 -29.49 65.88
CA ASN A 119 -145.23 -28.58 64.76
C ASN A 119 -146.50 -28.94 63.95
N SER A 120 -147.34 -29.87 64.43
CA SER A 120 -148.58 -30.30 63.76
C SER A 120 -149.82 -29.84 64.52
N ALA A 121 -150.79 -29.22 63.84
CA ALA A 121 -151.81 -28.36 64.42
C ALA A 121 -152.99 -29.03 65.18
N GLU A 122 -152.89 -30.32 65.52
CA GLU A 122 -153.82 -30.98 66.47
C GLU A 122 -153.03 -31.76 67.52
N SER A 123 -152.79 -31.12 68.67
CA SER A 123 -152.18 -31.75 69.85
C SER A 123 -153.16 -31.73 71.01
N SER A 124 -153.67 -32.92 71.35
CA SER A 124 -154.50 -33.14 72.54
C SER A 124 -153.77 -32.64 73.80
N GLU A 125 -154.51 -32.10 74.78
CA GLU A 125 -153.95 -31.76 76.10
C GLU A 125 -153.22 -32.95 76.74
N LEU A 126 -153.67 -34.18 76.47
CA LEU A 126 -152.99 -35.41 76.90
C LEU A 126 -151.57 -35.55 76.31
N MET A 127 -151.34 -35.07 75.08
CA MET A 127 -150.01 -35.12 74.46
C MET A 127 -149.07 -34.11 75.12
N LEU A 128 -149.50 -32.86 75.30
CA LEU A 128 -148.73 -31.83 76.00
C LEU A 128 -148.45 -32.23 77.46
N ALA A 129 -149.46 -32.76 78.16
CA ALA A 129 -149.29 -33.33 79.50
C ALA A 129 -148.32 -34.52 79.50
N SER A 130 -148.34 -35.39 78.48
CA SER A 130 -147.39 -36.51 78.37
C SER A 130 -145.95 -36.06 78.08
N ILE A 131 -145.77 -34.98 77.29
CA ILE A 131 -144.46 -34.37 77.03
C ILE A 131 -143.95 -33.72 78.32
N GLU A 132 -144.79 -32.99 79.07
CA GLU A 132 -144.40 -32.39 80.35
C GLU A 132 -144.14 -33.43 81.44
N GLN A 133 -144.94 -34.51 81.51
CA GLN A 133 -144.69 -35.66 82.40
C GLN A 133 -143.37 -36.35 82.08
N LYS A 134 -143.10 -36.63 80.78
CA LYS A 134 -141.81 -37.20 80.35
C LYS A 134 -140.66 -36.23 80.60
N ALA A 135 -140.84 -34.93 80.35
CA ALA A 135 -139.83 -33.92 80.61
C ALA A 135 -139.49 -33.81 82.11
N ASN A 136 -140.50 -33.81 82.98
CA ASN A 136 -140.33 -33.81 84.43
C ASN A 136 -139.62 -35.09 84.92
N SER A 137 -139.87 -36.25 84.29
CA SER A 137 -139.13 -37.49 84.61
C SER A 137 -137.65 -37.43 84.19
N LEU A 138 -137.31 -36.61 83.20
CA LEU A 138 -135.94 -36.40 82.71
C LEU A 138 -135.22 -35.22 83.40
N GLN A 139 -135.96 -34.34 84.07
CA GLN A 139 -135.43 -33.13 84.71
C GLN A 139 -134.43 -33.40 85.86
N PRO A 140 -134.54 -34.45 86.69
CA PRO A 140 -133.53 -34.76 87.71
C PRO A 140 -132.18 -35.22 87.13
N ILE A 141 -132.19 -35.79 85.92
CA ILE A 141 -131.05 -36.57 85.41
C ILE A 141 -130.00 -35.65 84.76
N PRO A 142 -128.73 -35.68 85.21
CA PRO A 142 -127.68 -34.84 84.64
C PRO A 142 -127.05 -35.52 83.40
N PHE A 143 -127.55 -35.21 82.20
CA PHE A 143 -127.02 -35.79 80.95
C PHE A 143 -125.50 -35.67 80.80
N GLY A 144 -124.90 -34.59 81.30
CA GLY A 144 -123.44 -34.41 81.32
C GLY A 144 -122.68 -35.53 82.04
N ASN A 145 -123.28 -36.30 82.93
CA ASN A 145 -122.60 -37.43 83.57
C ASN A 145 -122.35 -38.62 82.63
N ALA A 146 -123.00 -38.69 81.47
CA ALA A 146 -122.70 -39.68 80.44
C ALA A 146 -121.29 -39.52 79.81
N ILE A 147 -120.58 -38.42 80.12
CA ILE A 147 -119.18 -38.20 79.71
C ILE A 147 -118.30 -38.12 80.96
N ASN A 148 -117.47 -39.14 81.13
CA ASN A 148 -116.51 -39.24 82.21
C ASN A 148 -115.11 -38.82 81.76
N PHE A 149 -114.64 -37.65 82.22
CA PHE A 149 -113.28 -37.15 81.94
C PHE A 149 -112.18 -38.07 82.50
N ASN A 150 -112.46 -38.89 83.53
CA ASN A 150 -111.46 -39.81 84.09
C ASN A 150 -111.04 -40.91 83.10
N SER A 151 -111.84 -41.22 82.07
CA SER A 151 -111.45 -42.16 81.01
C SER A 151 -110.18 -41.71 80.27
N ASN A 152 -109.89 -40.40 80.25
CA ASN A 152 -108.68 -39.86 79.64
C ASN A 152 -107.40 -40.15 80.45
N ARG A 153 -107.51 -40.59 81.72
CA ARG A 153 -106.35 -41.00 82.52
C ARG A 153 -105.54 -42.12 81.87
N LYS A 154 -106.14 -42.97 81.02
CA LYS A 154 -105.42 -44.00 80.24
C LYS A 154 -104.37 -43.41 79.27
N TYR A 155 -104.54 -42.16 78.85
CA TYR A 155 -103.59 -41.45 77.97
C TYR A 155 -102.59 -40.59 78.75
N LEU A 156 -102.77 -40.40 80.06
CA LEU A 156 -101.86 -39.63 80.91
C LEU A 156 -100.42 -40.18 80.93
N PRO A 157 -100.18 -41.52 80.99
CA PRO A 157 -98.82 -42.06 80.93
C PRO A 157 -98.11 -41.72 79.62
N LEU A 158 -98.83 -41.66 78.49
CA LEU A 158 -98.23 -41.35 77.19
C LEU A 158 -97.69 -39.91 77.13
N ALA A 159 -98.32 -38.97 77.84
CA ALA A 159 -97.82 -37.61 78.01
C ALA A 159 -96.73 -37.51 79.09
N LEU A 160 -96.82 -38.30 80.17
CA LEU A 160 -95.88 -38.23 81.30
C LEU A 160 -94.52 -38.89 81.01
N ILE A 161 -94.46 -40.00 80.27
CA ILE A 161 -93.21 -40.70 79.94
C ILE A 161 -92.15 -39.77 79.29
N PRO A 162 -92.45 -39.01 78.22
CA PRO A 162 -91.46 -38.12 77.62
C PRO A 162 -91.11 -36.94 78.54
N ILE A 163 -92.07 -36.40 79.31
CA ILE A 163 -91.79 -35.34 80.30
C ILE A 163 -90.81 -35.83 81.38
N LEU A 164 -90.98 -37.08 81.84
CA LEU A 164 -90.11 -37.70 82.83
C LEU A 164 -88.72 -37.99 82.25
N LEU A 165 -88.61 -38.38 80.97
CA LEU A 165 -87.33 -38.45 80.27
C LEU A 165 -86.61 -37.09 80.23
N PHE A 166 -87.31 -36.00 79.88
CA PHE A 166 -86.73 -34.65 79.93
C PHE A 166 -86.25 -34.29 81.35
N ALA A 167 -87.02 -34.63 82.39
CA ALA A 167 -86.61 -34.41 83.78
C ALA A 167 -85.35 -35.22 84.16
N VAL A 168 -85.24 -36.48 83.73
CA VAL A 168 -84.05 -37.32 83.96
C VAL A 168 -82.81 -36.72 83.28
N PHE A 169 -82.91 -36.31 82.01
CA PHE A 169 -81.78 -35.67 81.31
C PHE A 169 -81.37 -34.33 81.93
N TYR A 170 -82.33 -33.57 82.47
CA TYR A 170 -82.04 -32.32 83.18
C TYR A 170 -81.34 -32.56 84.52
N ILE A 171 -81.81 -33.54 85.31
CA ILE A 171 -81.25 -33.86 86.63
C ILE A 171 -79.90 -34.58 86.53
N SER A 172 -79.65 -35.40 85.49
CA SER A 172 -78.38 -36.12 85.35
C SER A 172 -77.20 -35.25 84.88
N GLY A 173 -77.37 -33.94 84.74
CA GLY A 173 -76.35 -33.04 84.18
C GLY A 173 -76.13 -33.17 82.66
N ASN A 174 -76.82 -34.09 81.98
CA ASN A 174 -76.73 -34.29 80.53
C ASN A 174 -77.62 -33.33 79.72
N SER A 175 -78.00 -32.19 80.31
CA SER A 175 -78.76 -31.13 79.65
C SER A 175 -78.08 -30.63 78.36
N ASN A 176 -76.74 -30.73 78.28
CA ASN A 176 -75.94 -30.44 77.10
C ASN A 176 -76.27 -31.33 75.89
N ILE A 177 -76.67 -32.59 76.07
CA ILE A 177 -77.00 -33.49 74.95
C ILE A 177 -78.27 -32.98 74.24
N ILE A 178 -79.27 -32.58 75.03
CA ILE A 178 -80.52 -32.02 74.50
C ILE A 178 -80.30 -30.60 73.96
N SER A 179 -79.58 -29.74 74.70
CA SER A 179 -79.39 -28.34 74.30
C SER A 179 -78.49 -28.18 73.07
N GLN A 180 -77.42 -28.98 72.93
CA GLN A 180 -76.56 -28.92 71.73
C GLN A 180 -77.25 -29.50 70.50
N SER A 181 -77.95 -30.64 70.61
CA SER A 181 -78.73 -31.17 69.49
C SER A 181 -79.85 -30.22 69.08
N LEU A 182 -80.56 -29.62 70.03
CA LEU A 182 -81.59 -28.61 69.74
C LEU A 182 -80.99 -27.38 69.05
N ASN A 183 -79.87 -26.86 69.55
CA ASN A 183 -79.19 -25.70 68.96
C ASN A 183 -78.73 -25.99 67.51
N ARG A 184 -78.25 -27.20 67.22
CA ARG A 184 -77.85 -27.64 65.88
C ARG A 184 -79.04 -27.83 64.93
N VAL A 185 -80.16 -28.38 65.40
CA VAL A 185 -81.38 -28.55 64.58
C VAL A 185 -82.03 -27.20 64.27
N VAL A 186 -82.09 -26.28 65.24
CA VAL A 186 -82.65 -24.93 65.05
C VAL A 186 -81.77 -24.08 64.13
N HIS A 187 -80.45 -24.11 64.30
CA HIS A 187 -79.50 -23.43 63.41
C HIS A 187 -79.06 -24.35 62.25
N PHE A 188 -80.02 -24.86 61.49
CA PHE A 188 -79.78 -25.81 60.38
C PHE A 188 -78.80 -25.30 59.31
N ASN A 189 -78.66 -23.98 59.16
CA ASN A 189 -77.73 -23.31 58.22
C ASN A 189 -76.32 -23.03 58.78
N ALA A 190 -76.01 -23.38 60.03
CA ALA A 190 -74.71 -23.09 60.65
C ALA A 190 -73.70 -24.26 60.50
N THR A 191 -72.47 -23.94 60.09
CA THR A 191 -71.35 -24.89 59.94
C THR A 191 -70.61 -25.10 61.26
N PHE A 192 -71.01 -26.11 62.01
CA PHE A 192 -70.31 -26.54 63.23
C PHE A 192 -69.17 -27.55 62.89
N LEU A 193 -67.92 -27.14 63.13
CA LEU A 193 -66.74 -28.01 63.06
C LEU A 193 -66.46 -28.65 64.44
N PRO A 194 -66.00 -29.92 64.51
CA PRO A 194 -65.58 -30.53 65.76
C PRO A 194 -64.27 -29.91 66.28
N PRO A 195 -63.99 -29.93 67.60
CA PRO A 195 -62.74 -29.44 68.16
C PRO A 195 -61.55 -30.31 67.68
N ALA A 196 -60.60 -29.69 66.98
CA ALA A 196 -59.46 -30.38 66.39
C ALA A 196 -58.44 -30.86 67.45
N PRO A 197 -57.84 -32.07 67.30
CA PRO A 197 -56.90 -32.64 68.26
C PRO A 197 -55.53 -31.94 68.32
N PHE A 198 -55.18 -31.15 67.30
CA PHE A 198 -53.95 -30.35 67.21
C PHE A 198 -54.15 -29.13 66.30
N LYS A 199 -53.21 -28.17 66.37
CA LYS A 199 -53.14 -26.99 65.50
C LYS A 199 -51.79 -26.89 64.82
N PHE A 200 -51.80 -26.51 63.54
CA PHE A 200 -50.60 -26.18 62.78
C PHE A 200 -50.15 -24.74 63.05
N VAL A 201 -48.87 -24.56 63.42
CA VAL A 201 -48.24 -23.25 63.66
C VAL A 201 -47.05 -23.11 62.71
N VAL A 202 -47.07 -22.10 61.85
CA VAL A 202 -45.93 -21.78 60.98
C VAL A 202 -44.82 -21.14 61.80
N LEU A 203 -43.60 -21.66 61.67
CA LEU A 203 -42.40 -21.20 62.42
C LEU A 203 -41.66 -20.07 61.69
N ASN A 204 -41.90 -19.84 60.40
CA ASN A 204 -41.32 -18.73 59.64
C ASN A 204 -41.84 -17.39 60.17
N GLN A 205 -40.95 -16.54 60.70
CA GLN A 205 -41.31 -15.21 61.22
C GLN A 205 -41.94 -14.29 60.17
N ASN A 206 -41.54 -14.42 58.89
CA ASN A 206 -42.10 -13.70 57.76
C ASN A 206 -42.28 -14.66 56.58
N LEU A 207 -43.47 -14.67 55.97
CA LEU A 207 -43.78 -15.39 54.73
C LEU A 207 -43.45 -14.50 53.52
N GLN A 208 -42.16 -14.24 53.32
CA GLN A 208 -41.65 -13.48 52.18
C GLN A 208 -40.40 -14.15 51.61
N THR A 209 -40.34 -14.26 50.28
CA THR A 209 -39.13 -14.70 49.57
C THR A 209 -38.84 -13.79 48.37
N GLU A 210 -37.63 -13.90 47.83
CA GLU A 210 -37.24 -13.24 46.59
C GLU A 210 -37.67 -14.09 45.39
N GLN A 211 -38.02 -13.46 44.28
CA GLN A 211 -38.40 -14.16 43.05
C GLN A 211 -37.29 -15.11 42.58
N ASN A 212 -37.65 -16.34 42.20
CA ASN A 212 -36.73 -17.43 41.87
C ASN A 212 -35.82 -17.92 43.02
N LYS A 213 -36.14 -17.60 44.29
CA LYS A 213 -35.40 -18.07 45.47
C LYS A 213 -36.22 -19.06 46.29
N ASP A 214 -35.68 -20.25 46.44
CA ASP A 214 -36.29 -21.34 47.19
C ASP A 214 -36.66 -20.92 48.62
N PHE A 215 -37.88 -21.23 49.04
CA PHE A 215 -38.38 -20.89 50.38
C PHE A 215 -38.80 -22.16 51.13
N VAL A 216 -38.16 -22.41 52.26
CA VAL A 216 -38.50 -23.54 53.14
C VAL A 216 -39.55 -23.09 54.15
N ILE A 217 -40.77 -23.57 53.95
CA ILE A 217 -41.87 -23.46 54.90
C ILE A 217 -41.60 -24.46 56.02
N LYS A 218 -41.51 -23.98 57.25
CA LYS A 218 -41.33 -24.77 58.47
C LYS A 218 -42.58 -24.61 59.34
N MET A 219 -43.16 -25.71 59.80
CA MET A 219 -44.32 -25.67 60.69
C MET A 219 -44.22 -26.71 61.80
N GLU A 220 -44.86 -26.41 62.93
CA GLU A 220 -44.94 -27.27 64.11
C GLU A 220 -46.42 -27.60 64.41
N SER A 221 -46.70 -28.85 64.76
CA SER A 221 -48.03 -29.28 65.19
C SER A 221 -48.11 -29.30 66.72
N ILE A 222 -49.01 -28.47 67.28
CA ILE A 222 -49.20 -28.33 68.73
C ILE A 222 -50.56 -28.91 69.11
N GLY A 223 -50.57 -29.99 69.87
CA GLY A 223 -51.80 -30.64 70.36
C GLY A 223 -51.56 -31.97 71.06
N ASN A 224 -52.65 -32.68 71.35
CA ASN A 224 -52.62 -33.95 72.09
C ASN A 224 -52.24 -35.16 71.20
N ILE A 225 -52.22 -34.96 69.88
CA ILE A 225 -51.85 -35.97 68.87
C ILE A 225 -50.92 -35.28 67.87
N VAL A 226 -49.80 -35.92 67.55
CA VAL A 226 -48.90 -35.47 66.48
C VAL A 226 -49.22 -36.29 65.22
N PRO A 227 -49.52 -35.67 64.07
CA PRO A 227 -49.71 -36.40 62.82
C PRO A 227 -48.38 -37.02 62.35
N GLU A 228 -48.43 -38.21 61.75
CA GLU A 228 -47.22 -38.86 61.20
C GLU A 228 -46.75 -38.21 59.89
N ASN A 229 -47.71 -37.85 59.03
CA ASN A 229 -47.48 -37.16 57.76
C ASN A 229 -48.37 -35.91 57.67
N VAL A 230 -47.81 -34.83 57.12
CA VAL A 230 -48.54 -33.60 56.78
C VAL A 230 -48.38 -33.35 55.29
N MET A 231 -49.47 -32.99 54.63
CA MET A 231 -49.48 -32.52 53.25
C MET A 231 -49.58 -31.00 53.24
N ILE A 232 -48.90 -30.36 52.29
CA ILE A 232 -49.09 -28.97 51.91
C ILE A 232 -49.84 -28.92 50.58
N HIS A 233 -50.94 -28.17 50.54
CA HIS A 233 -51.71 -27.86 49.34
C HIS A 233 -51.26 -26.52 48.80
N ILE A 234 -50.95 -26.45 47.51
CA ILE A 234 -50.53 -25.26 46.78
C ILE A 234 -51.40 -25.16 45.53
N GLY A 235 -52.36 -24.23 45.52
CA GLY A 235 -53.43 -24.22 44.51
C GLY A 235 -54.23 -25.53 44.55
N ASP A 236 -54.32 -26.22 43.41
CA ASP A 236 -55.00 -27.52 43.27
C ASP A 236 -54.05 -28.73 43.50
N GLU A 237 -52.76 -28.51 43.77
CA GLU A 237 -51.75 -29.56 43.91
C GLU A 237 -51.41 -29.85 45.39
N SER A 238 -51.14 -31.11 45.71
CA SER A 238 -50.88 -31.57 47.09
C SER A 238 -49.55 -32.33 47.19
N TYR A 239 -48.73 -31.97 48.17
CA TYR A 239 -47.37 -32.51 48.36
C TYR A 239 -47.16 -32.95 49.81
N PHE A 240 -46.44 -34.05 50.04
CA PHE A 240 -46.02 -34.44 51.40
C PHE A 240 -44.87 -33.57 51.90
N MET A 241 -44.95 -33.11 53.14
CA MET A 241 -43.88 -32.39 53.83
C MET A 241 -42.85 -33.35 54.44
N GLU A 242 -41.58 -32.95 54.48
CA GLU A 242 -40.51 -33.72 55.12
C GLU A 242 -40.57 -33.57 56.65
N SER A 243 -40.47 -34.68 57.38
CA SER A 243 -40.46 -34.67 58.85
C SER A 243 -39.04 -34.44 59.37
N SER A 244 -38.80 -33.29 60.01
CA SER A 244 -37.48 -32.89 60.53
C SER A 244 -37.24 -33.38 61.97
N GLN A 245 -38.31 -33.36 62.78
CA GLN A 245 -38.39 -33.87 64.16
C GLN A 245 -39.85 -34.27 64.42
N PRO A 246 -40.16 -35.14 65.41
CA PRO A 246 -41.54 -35.44 65.78
C PRO A 246 -42.34 -34.16 66.05
N GLY A 247 -43.33 -33.88 65.19
CA GLY A 247 -44.16 -32.68 65.26
C GLY A 247 -43.69 -31.48 64.43
N LYS A 248 -42.53 -31.52 63.77
CA LYS A 248 -42.00 -30.43 62.93
C LYS A 248 -41.77 -30.86 61.49
N PHE A 249 -42.46 -30.18 60.58
CA PHE A 249 -42.48 -30.48 59.16
C PHE A 249 -41.91 -29.33 58.35
N GLU A 250 -41.16 -29.67 57.30
CA GLU A 250 -40.54 -28.71 56.39
C GLU A 250 -40.93 -29.04 54.94
N PHE A 251 -41.20 -28.02 54.14
CA PHE A 251 -41.41 -28.17 52.70
C PHE A 251 -40.75 -27.03 51.94
N LYS A 252 -40.09 -27.37 50.84
CA LYS A 252 -39.33 -26.45 50.01
C LYS A 252 -40.16 -26.06 48.78
N ILE A 253 -40.66 -24.82 48.75
CA ILE A 253 -41.18 -24.24 47.51
C ILE A 253 -39.98 -23.84 46.65
N GLU A 254 -39.82 -24.49 45.50
CA GLU A 254 -38.74 -24.19 44.56
C GLU A 254 -39.07 -22.96 43.71
N LYS A 255 -38.13 -22.00 43.68
CA LYS A 255 -38.11 -20.84 42.78
C LYS A 255 -39.47 -20.19 42.44
N PRO A 256 -40.26 -19.74 43.42
CA PRO A 256 -41.56 -19.15 43.14
C PRO A 256 -41.42 -17.83 42.36
N VAL A 257 -42.26 -17.67 41.33
CA VAL A 257 -42.25 -16.53 40.39
C VAL A 257 -43.26 -15.44 40.79
N GLU A 258 -44.39 -15.85 41.36
CA GLU A 258 -45.50 -15.02 41.84
C GLU A 258 -45.91 -15.44 43.26
N ASN A 259 -46.79 -14.68 43.93
CA ASN A 259 -47.25 -15.02 45.29
C ASN A 259 -47.90 -16.41 45.32
N VAL A 260 -47.50 -17.23 46.29
CA VAL A 260 -47.97 -18.61 46.42
C VAL A 260 -48.89 -18.73 47.62
N SER A 261 -50.17 -19.03 47.37
CA SER A 261 -51.12 -19.39 48.43
C SER A 261 -51.00 -20.88 48.74
N PHE A 262 -50.96 -21.23 50.03
CA PHE A 262 -50.81 -22.60 50.51
C PHE A 262 -51.60 -22.87 51.80
N SER A 263 -51.93 -24.13 52.04
CA SER A 263 -52.52 -24.60 53.31
C SER A 263 -51.95 -25.97 53.69
N PHE A 264 -52.13 -26.39 54.94
CA PHE A 264 -51.67 -27.69 55.43
C PHE A 264 -52.85 -28.61 55.72
N GLU A 265 -52.69 -29.90 55.45
CA GLU A 265 -53.64 -30.96 55.83
C GLU A 265 -52.89 -32.12 56.51
N GLY A 266 -53.42 -32.61 57.62
CA GLY A 266 -52.89 -33.81 58.29
C GLY A 266 -54.00 -34.57 58.99
N ASN A 267 -54.10 -35.87 58.70
CA ASN A 267 -55.14 -36.80 59.12
C ASN A 267 -56.57 -36.36 58.73
N SER A 268 -57.12 -35.35 59.39
CA SER A 268 -58.46 -34.77 59.14
C SER A 268 -58.57 -33.32 59.65
N VAL A 269 -57.43 -32.65 59.87
CA VAL A 269 -57.35 -31.25 60.27
C VAL A 269 -56.68 -30.50 59.14
N SER A 270 -57.28 -29.39 58.72
CA SER A 270 -56.72 -28.46 57.73
C SER A 270 -56.42 -27.11 58.40
N SER A 271 -55.37 -26.41 57.94
CA SER A 271 -55.04 -25.07 58.42
C SER A 271 -55.91 -23.99 57.78
N GLN A 272 -55.80 -22.76 58.30
CA GLN A 272 -56.10 -21.57 57.50
C GLN A 272 -55.15 -21.48 56.29
N GLU A 273 -55.56 -20.76 55.26
CA GLU A 273 -54.74 -20.45 54.09
C GLU A 273 -53.67 -19.39 54.45
N TYR A 274 -52.47 -19.56 53.90
CA TYR A 274 -51.31 -18.70 54.08
C TYR A 274 -50.79 -18.22 52.71
N GLU A 275 -50.28 -17.00 52.64
CA GLU A 275 -49.71 -16.43 51.40
C GLU A 275 -48.20 -16.21 51.57
N LEU A 276 -47.38 -16.85 50.75
CA LEU A 276 -45.97 -16.53 50.55
C LEU A 276 -45.84 -15.38 49.55
N LYS A 277 -45.46 -14.20 50.03
CA LYS A 277 -45.29 -13.02 49.16
C LYS A 277 -43.94 -13.05 48.47
N VAL A 278 -43.96 -13.02 47.14
CA VAL A 278 -42.76 -12.98 46.32
C VAL A 278 -42.37 -11.54 46.04
N ILE A 279 -41.16 -11.16 46.45
CA ILE A 279 -40.56 -9.87 46.17
C ILE A 279 -39.92 -9.95 44.79
N THR A 280 -40.42 -9.14 43.85
CA THR A 280 -39.80 -8.98 42.53
C THR A 280 -38.38 -8.45 42.69
N VAL A 281 -37.44 -9.16 42.06
CA VAL A 281 -36.02 -8.83 42.09
C VAL A 281 -35.64 -8.00 40.86
N PRO A 282 -34.62 -7.13 40.95
CA PRO A 282 -34.14 -6.39 39.78
C PRO A 282 -33.36 -7.33 38.85
N SER A 283 -33.75 -7.40 37.58
CA SER A 283 -33.11 -8.27 36.57
C SER A 283 -32.78 -7.53 35.28
N ILE A 284 -31.73 -7.99 34.59
CA ILE A 284 -31.31 -7.47 33.28
C ILE A 284 -31.92 -8.33 32.16
N ALA A 285 -32.72 -7.72 31.29
CA ALA A 285 -33.39 -8.37 30.17
C ALA A 285 -32.58 -8.31 28.86
N ASN A 286 -31.82 -7.24 28.65
CA ASN A 286 -30.81 -7.15 27.58
C ASN A 286 -29.61 -6.35 28.08
N PHE A 287 -28.41 -6.78 27.69
CA PHE A 287 -27.15 -6.11 27.97
C PHE A 287 -26.41 -5.90 26.65
N GLU A 288 -26.17 -4.64 26.29
CA GLU A 288 -25.44 -4.25 25.08
C GLU A 288 -24.30 -3.29 25.42
N MET A 289 -23.19 -3.47 24.72
CA MET A 289 -22.00 -2.65 24.85
C MET A 289 -21.61 -2.11 23.47
N VAL A 290 -21.82 -0.80 23.27
CA VAL A 290 -21.46 -0.09 22.05
C VAL A 290 -20.04 0.44 22.20
N LEU A 291 -19.14 -0.04 21.34
CA LEU A 291 -17.73 0.32 21.31
C LEU A 291 -17.48 1.37 20.24
N ASN A 292 -17.15 2.59 20.65
CA ASN A 292 -16.74 3.66 19.75
C ASN A 292 -15.22 3.82 19.81
N PHE A 293 -14.54 3.31 18.79
CA PHE A 293 -13.08 3.34 18.67
C PHE A 293 -12.56 4.75 18.37
N PRO A 294 -11.33 5.10 18.79
CA PRO A 294 -10.66 6.34 18.41
C PRO A 294 -10.63 6.56 16.88
N SER A 295 -10.81 7.81 16.46
CA SER A 295 -10.95 8.18 15.04
C SER A 295 -9.72 7.86 14.18
N TYR A 296 -8.52 7.87 14.77
CA TYR A 296 -7.27 7.60 14.06
C TYR A 296 -7.16 6.15 13.59
N LEU A 297 -7.76 5.20 14.31
CA LEU A 297 -7.80 3.76 13.98
C LEU A 297 -8.67 3.43 12.76
N LYS A 298 -9.51 4.38 12.30
CA LYS A 298 -10.48 4.22 11.18
C LYS A 298 -11.42 2.99 11.30
N LYS A 299 -11.56 2.39 12.50
CA LYS A 299 -12.48 1.28 12.77
C LYS A 299 -13.92 1.76 12.88
N LYS A 300 -14.87 0.97 12.36
CA LYS A 300 -16.31 1.20 12.55
C LYS A 300 -16.69 0.80 13.98
N SER A 301 -17.63 1.52 14.59
CA SER A 301 -18.18 1.15 15.90
C SER A 301 -18.77 -0.26 15.89
N GLU A 302 -18.55 -0.99 16.97
CA GLU A 302 -19.01 -2.37 17.17
C GLU A 302 -20.06 -2.41 18.29
N THR A 303 -20.95 -3.41 18.29
CA THR A 303 -21.91 -3.62 19.38
C THR A 303 -21.87 -5.08 19.80
N ILE A 304 -21.59 -5.31 21.08
CA ILE A 304 -21.47 -6.63 21.69
C ILE A 304 -22.67 -6.84 22.62
N GLN A 305 -23.35 -7.97 22.47
CA GLN A 305 -24.51 -8.34 23.29
C GLN A 305 -24.15 -9.45 24.28
N GLY A 306 -24.68 -9.36 25.51
CA GLY A 306 -24.70 -10.43 26.52
C GLY A 306 -23.39 -10.79 27.24
N THR A 307 -22.20 -10.44 26.73
CA THR A 307 -20.93 -10.96 27.31
C THR A 307 -20.33 -10.10 28.44
N GLY A 308 -20.56 -8.78 28.44
CA GLY A 308 -19.91 -7.79 29.31
C GLY A 308 -18.39 -7.63 29.17
N ASN A 309 -17.72 -8.65 28.64
CA ASN A 309 -16.30 -8.70 28.36
C ASN A 309 -16.02 -8.26 26.91
N ALA A 310 -14.97 -7.47 26.71
CA ALA A 310 -14.49 -7.05 25.40
C ALA A 310 -12.97 -6.79 25.40
N ILE A 311 -12.35 -6.95 24.23
CA ILE A 311 -10.97 -6.56 23.98
C ILE A 311 -11.01 -5.30 23.12
N VAL A 312 -10.51 -4.17 23.65
CA VAL A 312 -10.64 -2.86 23.03
C VAL A 312 -9.28 -2.18 22.85
N PRO A 313 -9.06 -1.39 21.79
CA PRO A 313 -7.92 -0.47 21.71
C PRO A 313 -7.96 0.57 22.83
N GLU A 314 -6.79 1.05 23.25
CA GLU A 314 -6.63 2.15 24.19
C GLU A 314 -7.41 3.40 23.74
N GLY A 315 -8.12 4.05 24.69
CA GLY A 315 -8.92 5.24 24.42
C GLY A 315 -10.32 4.98 23.82
N THR A 316 -10.76 3.72 23.72
CA THR A 316 -12.12 3.38 23.27
C THR A 316 -13.18 3.92 24.23
N LEU A 317 -14.19 4.61 23.68
CA LEU A 317 -15.38 5.05 24.41
C LEU A 317 -16.38 3.89 24.46
N VAL A 318 -16.51 3.28 25.63
CA VAL A 318 -17.44 2.17 25.88
C VAL A 318 -18.76 2.75 26.38
N THR A 319 -19.86 2.45 25.70
CA THR A 319 -21.22 2.83 26.12
C THR A 319 -22.03 1.58 26.43
N TRP A 320 -22.32 1.36 27.71
CA TRP A 320 -23.22 0.31 28.18
C TRP A 320 -24.67 0.76 28.02
N ARG A 321 -25.52 -0.12 27.47
CA ARG A 321 -26.97 0.04 27.38
C ARG A 321 -27.62 -1.22 27.94
N MET A 322 -28.53 -1.06 28.88
CA MET A 322 -29.23 -2.18 29.50
C MET A 322 -30.73 -1.94 29.50
N ASN A 323 -31.48 -2.94 29.06
CA ASN A 323 -32.93 -2.99 29.31
C ASN A 323 -33.15 -3.89 30.52
N THR A 324 -33.93 -3.43 31.49
CA THR A 324 -34.11 -4.12 32.78
C THR A 324 -35.58 -4.22 33.17
N GLN A 325 -35.88 -5.18 34.05
CA GLN A 325 -37.19 -5.36 34.65
C GLN A 325 -37.07 -5.15 36.17
N SER A 326 -38.11 -4.57 36.77
CA SER A 326 -38.21 -4.33 38.23
C SER A 326 -37.00 -3.62 38.86
N THR A 327 -36.20 -2.90 38.08
CA THR A 327 -34.93 -2.25 38.48
C THR A 327 -35.08 -0.74 38.61
N GLN A 328 -34.52 -0.15 39.67
CA GLN A 328 -34.56 1.29 39.91
C GLN A 328 -33.18 1.94 39.80
N GLU A 329 -32.13 1.21 40.13
CA GLU A 329 -30.76 1.70 40.11
C GLU A 329 -29.83 0.60 39.60
N ILE A 330 -28.91 0.97 38.71
CA ILE A 330 -27.79 0.13 38.30
C ILE A 330 -26.51 0.91 38.59
N VAL A 331 -25.56 0.21 39.21
CA VAL A 331 -24.27 0.78 39.60
C VAL A 331 -23.16 0.00 38.90
N TRP A 332 -22.29 0.76 38.23
CA TRP A 332 -21.01 0.30 37.71
C TRP A 332 -19.95 0.52 38.78
N LYS A 333 -19.10 -0.46 39.06
CA LYS A 333 -18.08 -0.36 40.12
C LYS A 333 -16.77 -1.00 39.66
N ASP A 334 -15.66 -0.26 39.76
CA ASP A 334 -14.30 -0.82 39.73
C ASP A 334 -13.66 -0.71 41.14
N GLU A 335 -12.37 -1.01 41.26
CA GLU A 335 -11.63 -0.88 42.53
C GLU A 335 -11.58 0.56 43.08
N ASN A 336 -11.68 1.57 42.20
CA ASN A 336 -11.37 2.98 42.51
C ASN A 336 -12.61 3.90 42.46
N ALA A 337 -13.66 3.51 41.73
CA ALA A 337 -14.79 4.34 41.39
C ALA A 337 -16.11 3.56 41.38
N THR A 338 -17.18 4.26 41.75
CA THR A 338 -18.56 3.75 41.72
C THR A 338 -19.42 4.76 40.97
N LEU A 339 -19.93 4.38 39.80
CA LEU A 339 -20.67 5.23 38.87
C LEU A 339 -22.10 4.72 38.71
N LYS A 340 -23.08 5.64 38.71
CA LYS A 340 -24.49 5.29 38.49
C LYS A 340 -24.84 5.40 37.02
N PHE A 341 -25.65 4.47 36.52
CA PHE A 341 -26.22 4.57 35.18
C PHE A 341 -27.33 5.64 35.12
N ASN A 342 -27.42 6.37 34.02
CA ASN A 342 -28.53 7.27 33.75
C ASN A 342 -29.77 6.43 33.33
N LYS A 343 -30.87 6.58 34.06
CA LYS A 343 -32.14 5.87 33.82
C LYS A 343 -33.04 6.65 32.86
N ALA A 344 -33.55 5.97 31.84
CA ALA A 344 -34.61 6.44 30.95
C ALA A 344 -35.67 5.32 30.83
N GLU A 345 -36.79 5.47 31.55
CA GLU A 345 -37.82 4.43 31.70
C GLU A 345 -37.26 3.08 32.18
N ASN A 346 -37.14 2.08 31.30
CA ASN A 346 -36.56 0.76 31.59
C ASN A 346 -35.14 0.56 31.02
N GLU A 347 -34.62 1.57 30.29
CA GLU A 347 -33.28 1.57 29.72
C GLU A 347 -32.30 2.34 30.63
N PHE A 348 -31.11 1.77 30.83
CA PHE A 348 -30.03 2.37 31.61
C PHE A 348 -28.80 2.57 30.74
N LYS A 349 -28.20 3.76 30.80
CA LYS A 349 -27.04 4.16 29.97
C LYS A 349 -25.88 4.70 30.81
N LEU A 350 -24.67 4.23 30.50
CA LEU A 350 -23.42 4.78 31.02
C LEU A 350 -22.37 4.80 29.90
N ALA A 351 -21.49 5.79 29.91
CA ALA A 351 -20.36 5.86 28.96
C ALA A 351 -19.06 6.22 29.70
N LYS A 352 -17.97 5.51 29.41
CA LYS A 352 -16.64 5.71 30.01
C LYS A 352 -15.56 5.46 28.95
N ASN A 353 -14.50 6.28 28.94
CA ASN A 353 -13.29 6.00 28.16
C ASN A 353 -12.42 4.99 28.91
N ILE A 354 -11.90 3.99 28.19
CA ILE A 354 -11.09 2.91 28.77
C ILE A 354 -9.68 2.97 28.18
N SER A 355 -8.70 3.25 29.03
CA SER A 355 -7.27 3.35 28.68
C SER A 355 -6.39 2.23 29.25
N GLN A 356 -6.89 1.48 30.23
CA GLN A 356 -6.18 0.37 30.87
C GLN A 356 -7.12 -0.80 31.12
N ASN A 357 -6.55 -1.98 31.33
CA ASN A 357 -7.32 -3.17 31.72
C ASN A 357 -8.21 -2.82 32.92
N THR A 358 -9.51 -3.04 32.78
CA THR A 358 -10.53 -2.61 33.75
C THR A 358 -11.41 -3.80 34.10
N GLU A 359 -11.26 -4.31 35.32
CA GLU A 359 -12.20 -5.23 35.93
C GLU A 359 -13.31 -4.43 36.62
N TYR A 360 -14.56 -4.83 36.39
CA TYR A 360 -15.72 -4.08 36.85
C TYR A 360 -16.92 -4.96 37.19
N GLN A 361 -17.69 -4.50 38.15
CA GLN A 361 -18.95 -5.09 38.59
C GLN A 361 -20.13 -4.24 38.13
N ILE A 362 -21.18 -4.92 37.68
CA ILE A 362 -22.51 -4.34 37.52
C ILE A 362 -23.39 -4.85 38.66
N LEU A 363 -23.97 -3.92 39.42
CA LEU A 363 -24.81 -4.17 40.58
C LEU A 363 -26.23 -3.66 40.31
N THR A 364 -27.24 -4.53 40.39
CA THR A 364 -28.65 -4.15 40.20
C THR A 364 -29.37 -3.92 41.53
N SER A 365 -30.23 -2.91 41.60
CA SER A 365 -30.99 -2.55 42.80
C SER A 365 -32.41 -2.09 42.47
N ASN A 366 -33.34 -2.38 43.39
CA ASN A 366 -34.68 -1.81 43.39
C ASN A 366 -35.08 -1.31 44.80
N ASN A 367 -36.34 -0.88 44.96
CA ASN A 367 -36.83 -0.29 46.21
C ASN A 367 -36.88 -1.28 47.38
N LYS A 368 -36.82 -2.61 47.13
CA LYS A 368 -36.93 -3.67 48.14
C LYS A 368 -35.63 -4.44 48.34
N VAL A 369 -34.83 -4.61 47.28
CA VAL A 369 -33.57 -5.39 47.30
C VAL A 369 -32.45 -4.55 46.69
N LYS A 370 -31.30 -4.47 47.37
CA LYS A 370 -30.11 -3.71 46.93
C LYS A 370 -28.97 -4.66 46.57
N ASN A 371 -28.27 -4.35 45.46
CA ASN A 371 -27.12 -5.09 44.95
C ASN A 371 -27.40 -6.60 44.80
N TYR A 372 -28.52 -6.94 44.16
CA TYR A 372 -29.03 -8.30 44.02
C TYR A 372 -28.22 -9.11 42.99
N GLU A 373 -28.29 -8.75 41.70
CA GLU A 373 -27.36 -9.30 40.71
C GLU A 373 -26.02 -8.57 40.84
N LYS A 374 -24.94 -9.35 40.89
CA LYS A 374 -23.56 -8.87 40.84
C LYS A 374 -22.88 -9.60 39.69
N LEU A 375 -22.56 -8.86 38.63
CA LEU A 375 -22.00 -9.42 37.41
C LEU A 375 -20.59 -8.88 37.22
N ASP A 376 -19.61 -9.74 37.39
CA ASP A 376 -18.19 -9.47 37.20
C ASP A 376 -17.80 -9.55 35.72
N TYR A 377 -17.11 -8.52 35.24
CA TYR A 377 -16.68 -8.39 33.85
C TYR A 377 -15.29 -7.75 33.74
N GLN A 378 -14.63 -7.97 32.61
CA GLN A 378 -13.28 -7.49 32.31
C GLN A 378 -13.21 -6.87 30.91
N LEU A 379 -12.65 -5.66 30.84
CA LEU A 379 -12.25 -5.02 29.59
C LEU A 379 -10.74 -5.08 29.47
N SER A 380 -10.25 -5.79 28.45
CA SER A 380 -8.81 -5.89 28.16
C SER A 380 -8.42 -4.86 27.12
N VAL A 381 -7.38 -4.08 27.40
CA VAL A 381 -6.90 -3.00 26.54
C VAL A 381 -5.69 -3.45 25.73
N ILE A 382 -5.78 -3.34 24.41
CA ILE A 382 -4.63 -3.45 23.50
C ILE A 382 -4.03 -2.05 23.36
N LYS A 383 -2.78 -1.91 23.83
CA LYS A 383 -1.97 -0.71 23.63
C LYS A 383 -1.43 -0.66 22.21
N ASP A 384 -1.30 0.56 21.72
CA ASP A 384 -0.81 0.94 20.40
C ASP A 384 0.71 0.78 20.31
N GLN A 385 1.22 0.00 19.34
CA GLN A 385 2.65 -0.36 19.27
C GLN A 385 3.51 0.75 18.63
N HIS A 386 4.84 0.61 18.69
CA HIS A 386 5.73 1.48 17.91
C HIS A 386 5.82 0.98 16.46
N PRO A 387 5.95 1.88 15.47
CA PRO A 387 6.06 1.48 14.07
C PRO A 387 7.36 0.72 13.84
N SER A 388 7.33 -0.33 13.03
CA SER A 388 8.51 -1.12 12.67
C SER A 388 9.13 -0.62 11.36
N ILE A 389 10.47 -0.55 11.33
CA ILE A 389 11.25 -0.17 10.15
C ILE A 389 12.47 -1.07 10.01
N THR A 390 12.50 -1.86 8.92
CA THR A 390 13.64 -2.71 8.55
C THR A 390 14.21 -2.21 7.24
N VAL A 391 15.51 -1.89 7.23
CA VAL A 391 16.17 -1.26 6.08
C VAL A 391 17.42 -2.05 5.73
N SER A 392 17.53 -2.49 4.47
CA SER A 392 18.62 -3.34 3.99
C SER A 392 19.17 -2.83 2.65
N PRO A 393 20.47 -3.00 2.35
CA PRO A 393 20.98 -2.77 1.00
C PRO A 393 20.34 -3.73 -0.02
N ALA A 394 20.21 -3.29 -1.26
CA ALA A 394 19.77 -4.14 -2.36
C ALA A 394 20.82 -5.25 -2.65
N PRO A 395 20.40 -6.48 -3.01
CA PRO A 395 21.35 -7.57 -3.29
C PRO A 395 22.31 -7.27 -4.45
N ASP A 396 23.62 -7.50 -4.24
CA ASP A 396 24.68 -7.31 -5.26
C ASP A 396 24.42 -8.08 -6.57
N SER A 397 23.68 -9.20 -6.49
CA SER A 397 23.27 -10.00 -7.64
C SER A 397 22.43 -9.23 -8.66
N LEU A 398 21.77 -8.14 -8.26
CA LEU A 398 20.98 -7.27 -9.14
C LEU A 398 21.84 -6.34 -10.02
N LYS A 399 23.15 -6.21 -9.75
CA LYS A 399 24.13 -5.42 -10.53
C LYS A 399 23.64 -4.00 -10.84
N LEU A 400 23.24 -3.27 -9.81
CA LEU A 400 22.65 -1.93 -9.92
C LEU A 400 23.75 -0.86 -10.02
N ASP A 401 23.53 0.18 -10.84
CA ASP A 401 24.50 1.27 -11.06
C ASP A 401 24.68 2.21 -9.85
N LYS A 402 23.84 2.08 -8.82
CA LYS A 402 23.88 2.88 -7.58
C LYS A 402 23.57 1.97 -6.38
N ASN A 403 24.05 2.38 -5.21
CA ASN A 403 23.67 1.77 -3.94
C ASN A 403 22.20 2.10 -3.64
N TYR A 404 21.31 1.12 -3.85
CA TYR A 404 19.92 1.22 -3.45
C TYR A 404 19.71 0.57 -2.08
N VAL A 405 18.85 1.21 -1.30
CA VAL A 405 18.44 0.79 0.03
C VAL A 405 16.94 0.52 -0.02
N LEU A 406 16.56 -0.65 0.50
CA LEU A 406 15.20 -1.17 0.52
C LEU A 406 14.66 -1.09 1.95
N GLY A 407 13.65 -0.26 2.16
CA GLY A 407 12.98 -0.09 3.43
C GLY A 407 11.61 -0.74 3.46
N ARG A 408 11.36 -1.56 4.48
CA ARG A 408 10.06 -2.17 4.79
C ARG A 408 9.52 -1.51 6.05
N LEU A 409 8.29 -1.01 5.98
CA LEU A 409 7.59 -0.35 7.07
C LEU A 409 6.35 -1.16 7.44
N GLY A 410 6.10 -1.34 8.73
CA GLY A 410 4.92 -2.04 9.22
C GLY A 410 4.45 -1.47 10.55
N ASP A 411 3.15 -1.29 10.70
CA ASP A 411 2.51 -0.65 11.86
C ASP A 411 1.12 -1.26 12.07
N ASP A 412 0.60 -1.31 13.29
CA ASP A 412 -0.67 -2.00 13.59
C ASP A 412 -1.91 -1.23 13.12
N TYR A 413 -1.86 0.11 13.10
CA TYR A 413 -2.98 0.99 12.71
C TYR A 413 -2.68 1.92 11.53
N GLY A 414 -1.41 2.20 11.24
CA GLY A 414 -0.95 2.69 9.94
C GLY A 414 -0.03 3.91 10.00
N LEU A 415 0.87 3.98 9.03
CA LEU A 415 1.96 4.95 8.98
C LEU A 415 1.47 6.39 8.68
N SER A 416 2.06 7.40 9.31
CA SER A 416 1.77 8.82 9.01
C SER A 416 2.86 9.51 8.18
N LYS A 417 4.13 9.26 8.49
CA LYS A 417 5.27 9.98 7.91
C LYS A 417 6.53 9.11 7.87
N LEU A 418 7.28 9.23 6.77
CA LEU A 418 8.66 8.75 6.65
C LEU A 418 9.58 9.95 6.36
N GLN A 419 10.72 10.01 7.05
CA GLN A 419 11.76 11.01 6.78
C GLN A 419 13.16 10.37 6.80
N VAL A 420 14.05 10.90 5.97
CA VAL A 420 15.49 10.61 5.99
C VAL A 420 16.20 11.75 6.70
N ILE A 421 17.00 11.41 7.71
CA ILE A 421 17.84 12.35 8.46
C ILE A 421 19.27 12.11 7.98
N PHE A 422 19.97 13.16 7.57
CA PHE A 422 21.34 13.06 7.06
C PHE A 422 22.22 14.19 7.61
N TYR A 423 23.48 13.86 7.88
CA TYR A 423 24.47 14.79 8.43
C TYR A 423 25.87 14.42 7.94
N GLU A 424 26.79 15.38 7.91
CA GLU A 424 28.19 15.11 7.57
C GLU A 424 28.82 14.19 8.61
N ARG A 425 29.67 13.26 8.17
CA ARG A 425 30.34 12.30 9.05
C ARG A 425 31.05 13.00 10.21
N ASN A 426 30.81 12.52 11.44
CA ASN A 426 31.24 13.11 12.72
C ASN A 426 30.58 14.46 13.12
N LYS A 427 29.54 14.94 12.42
CA LYS A 427 28.79 16.18 12.77
C LYS A 427 27.28 15.94 12.94
N PRO A 428 26.81 15.10 13.89
CA PRO A 428 25.37 14.81 14.06
C PRO A 428 24.52 16.05 14.38
N ASN A 429 25.12 17.14 14.89
CA ASN A 429 24.42 18.38 15.19
C ASN A 429 24.04 19.21 13.95
N THR A 430 24.56 18.91 12.75
CA THR A 430 24.19 19.60 11.49
C THR A 430 23.12 18.86 10.69
N ALA A 431 22.39 17.94 11.33
CA ALA A 431 21.41 17.07 10.69
C ALA A 431 20.28 17.81 9.95
N LYS A 432 20.21 17.58 8.64
CA LYS A 432 19.13 17.98 7.74
C LYS A 432 18.10 16.85 7.64
N ARG A 433 16.87 17.19 7.23
CA ARG A 433 15.76 16.23 7.09
C ARG A 433 15.14 16.32 5.70
N GLY A 434 15.00 15.19 5.01
CA GLY A 434 14.21 15.04 3.79
C GLY A 434 12.94 14.23 4.07
N THR A 435 11.81 14.56 3.43
CA THR A 435 10.56 13.79 3.54
C THR A 435 10.49 12.78 2.41
N ILE A 436 10.11 11.54 2.72
CA ILE A 436 9.87 10.49 1.71
C ILE A 436 8.37 10.20 1.69
N PRO A 437 7.73 10.07 0.50
CA PRO A 437 6.32 9.70 0.42
C PRO A 437 6.08 8.33 1.05
N VAL A 438 5.05 8.22 1.90
CA VAL A 438 4.61 6.97 2.52
C VAL A 438 3.09 6.84 2.38
N LYS A 439 2.60 5.61 2.16
CA LYS A 439 1.17 5.31 2.13
C LYS A 439 0.64 5.24 3.56
N GLN A 440 -0.54 5.83 3.79
CA GLN A 440 -1.25 5.71 5.07
C GLN A 440 -1.92 4.34 5.24
N ALA A 441 -1.09 3.30 5.41
CA ALA A 441 -1.48 1.90 5.52
C ALA A 441 -0.68 1.18 6.62
N VAL A 442 -1.15 0.00 7.00
CA VAL A 442 -0.54 -0.96 7.95
C VAL A 442 0.84 -1.44 7.47
N PHE A 443 1.09 -1.43 6.16
CA PHE A 443 2.36 -1.83 5.56
C PHE A 443 2.67 -0.95 4.35
N ASP A 444 3.93 -0.55 4.20
CA ASP A 444 4.45 0.08 2.98
C ASP A 444 5.91 -0.30 2.74
N GLN A 445 6.37 -0.09 1.51
CA GLN A 445 7.76 -0.31 1.11
C GLN A 445 8.29 0.89 0.34
N PHE A 446 9.52 1.29 0.63
CA PHE A 446 10.20 2.39 -0.06
C PHE A 446 11.56 1.96 -0.59
N VAL A 447 11.97 2.63 -1.67
CA VAL A 447 13.30 2.51 -2.27
C VAL A 447 13.98 3.86 -2.14
N PHE A 448 15.21 3.88 -1.67
CA PHE A 448 16.00 5.10 -1.57
C PHE A 448 17.42 4.84 -2.09
N SER A 449 18.01 5.81 -2.78
CA SER A 449 19.44 5.82 -3.10
C SER A 449 19.99 7.19 -2.73
N PHE A 450 21.02 7.21 -1.88
CA PHE A 450 21.61 8.47 -1.44
C PHE A 450 22.39 9.11 -2.61
N PRO A 451 22.44 10.45 -2.70
CA PRO A 451 21.68 11.44 -1.94
C PRO A 451 20.23 11.65 -2.43
N SER A 452 19.79 11.04 -3.53
CA SER A 452 18.52 11.40 -4.20
C SER A 452 18.39 12.93 -4.35
N ASN A 453 17.20 13.50 -4.19
CA ASN A 453 16.91 14.93 -4.20
C ASN A 453 17.35 15.71 -2.93
N LEU A 454 18.26 15.19 -2.11
CA LEU A 454 18.71 15.89 -0.90
C LEU A 454 19.82 16.91 -1.20
N PRO A 455 19.80 18.11 -0.56
CA PRO A 455 20.84 19.12 -0.73
C PRO A 455 22.13 18.75 0.02
N VAL A 456 23.03 18.09 -0.69
CA VAL A 456 24.35 17.62 -0.25
C VAL A 456 25.48 18.35 -0.97
N GLU A 457 26.67 18.36 -0.37
CA GLU A 457 27.90 18.90 -0.95
C GLU A 457 28.76 17.76 -1.54
N GLU A 458 29.39 18.01 -2.69
CA GLU A 458 30.26 17.04 -3.37
C GLU A 458 31.58 16.79 -2.60
N GLY A 459 32.11 15.57 -2.72
CA GLY A 459 33.33 15.11 -2.07
C GLY A 459 33.15 14.67 -0.60
N VAL A 460 32.04 15.03 0.05
CA VAL A 460 31.79 14.85 1.48
C VAL A 460 31.15 13.48 1.78
N SER A 461 31.56 12.87 2.90
CA SER A 461 30.91 11.67 3.45
C SER A 461 29.76 12.05 4.37
N TYR A 462 28.57 11.49 4.10
CA TYR A 462 27.38 11.68 4.90
C TYR A 462 26.99 10.38 5.62
N GLU A 463 26.49 10.52 6.84
CA GLU A 463 25.75 9.47 7.53
C GLU A 463 24.25 9.81 7.47
N TYR A 464 23.42 8.80 7.26
CA TYR A 464 21.97 8.96 7.20
C TYR A 464 21.22 7.78 7.82
N TYR A 465 20.03 8.05 8.33
CA TYR A 465 19.09 7.04 8.80
C TYR A 465 17.65 7.47 8.45
N PHE A 466 16.75 6.50 8.48
CA PHE A 466 15.32 6.71 8.23
C PHE A 466 14.58 6.69 9.56
N GLU A 467 13.60 7.58 9.70
CA GLU A 467 12.70 7.64 10.84
C GLU A 467 11.26 7.60 10.34
N VAL A 468 10.49 6.65 10.86
CA VAL A 468 9.08 6.46 10.54
C VAL A 468 8.22 6.80 11.76
N PHE A 469 7.01 7.31 11.51
CA PHE A 469 6.03 7.70 12.52
C PHE A 469 4.71 6.94 12.32
N ASP A 470 4.11 6.50 13.42
CA ASP A 470 2.75 5.94 13.48
C ASP A 470 1.68 7.02 13.22
N ASN A 471 0.40 6.66 13.33
CA ASN A 471 -0.73 7.61 13.27
C ASN A 471 -1.32 7.97 14.64
N ASP A 472 -0.62 7.70 15.74
CA ASP A 472 -1.05 7.93 17.12
C ASP A 472 -0.93 9.42 17.51
N ALA A 473 -1.82 10.23 16.93
CA ALA A 473 -1.89 11.66 17.18
C ALA A 473 -2.15 12.03 18.67
N PRO A 474 -2.98 11.31 19.46
CA PRO A 474 -3.19 11.60 20.88
C PRO A 474 -1.92 11.54 21.74
N HIS A 475 -1.00 10.62 21.45
CA HIS A 475 0.24 10.45 22.22
C HIS A 475 1.47 11.13 21.58
N GLY A 476 1.28 11.89 20.49
CA GLY A 476 2.33 12.72 19.89
C GLY A 476 3.18 12.04 18.83
N PHE A 477 2.62 11.03 18.14
CA PHE A 477 3.24 10.21 17.08
C PHE A 477 4.52 9.49 17.51
N LYS A 478 4.42 8.18 17.82
CA LYS A 478 5.62 7.40 18.17
C LYS A 478 6.48 7.19 16.93
N SER A 479 7.80 7.28 17.11
CA SER A 479 8.76 7.08 16.02
C SER A 479 9.74 5.94 16.29
N THR A 480 10.25 5.36 15.19
CA THR A 480 11.31 4.36 15.20
C THR A 480 12.34 4.67 14.12
N LYS A 481 13.61 4.39 14.42
CA LYS A 481 14.76 4.72 13.57
C LYS A 481 15.40 3.46 12.98
N SER A 482 15.85 3.53 11.74
CA SER A 482 16.65 2.48 11.12
C SER A 482 18.08 2.45 11.66
N SER A 483 18.86 1.46 11.24
CA SER A 483 20.32 1.53 11.26
C SER A 483 20.83 2.80 10.54
N VAL A 484 22.01 3.27 10.94
CA VAL A 484 22.73 4.34 10.26
C VAL A 484 23.48 3.75 9.06
N PHE A 485 23.35 4.39 7.91
CA PHE A 485 24.08 4.10 6.68
C PHE A 485 25.08 5.23 6.43
N SER A 486 26.20 4.92 5.78
CA SER A 486 27.18 5.91 5.35
C SER A 486 27.36 5.85 3.84
N ASP A 487 27.33 7.00 3.18
CA ASP A 487 27.63 7.11 1.76
C ASP A 487 28.46 8.37 1.48
N ARG A 488 29.26 8.35 0.42
CA ARG A 488 30.11 9.48 0.03
C ARG A 488 29.64 10.00 -1.31
N VAL A 489 29.31 11.28 -1.36
CA VAL A 489 28.99 11.96 -2.61
C VAL A 489 30.31 12.17 -3.35
N SER A 490 30.63 11.34 -4.33
CA SER A 490 31.79 11.56 -5.20
C SER A 490 31.64 12.88 -5.97
N THR A 491 32.74 13.57 -6.22
CA THR A 491 32.73 14.76 -7.10
C THR A 491 32.51 14.36 -8.56
N THR A 492 32.10 15.30 -9.42
CA THR A 492 32.05 15.07 -10.88
C THR A 492 33.34 14.49 -11.43
N ASP A 493 34.48 14.99 -10.95
CA ASP A 493 35.81 14.59 -11.39
C ASP A 493 36.15 13.18 -10.89
N GLU A 494 35.87 12.86 -9.61
CA GLU A 494 36.07 11.51 -9.06
C GLU A 494 35.19 10.47 -9.79
N VAL A 495 33.98 10.84 -10.23
CA VAL A 495 33.13 9.95 -11.04
C VAL A 495 33.76 9.71 -12.43
N GLN A 496 34.23 10.76 -13.10
CA GLN A 496 34.90 10.63 -14.40
C GLN A 496 36.19 9.81 -14.31
N ASP A 497 37.02 10.06 -13.30
CA ASP A 497 38.28 9.36 -13.07
C ASP A 497 38.02 7.85 -12.76
N LEU A 498 36.99 7.53 -11.96
CA LEU A 498 36.57 6.14 -11.71
C LEU A 498 36.02 5.45 -12.97
N GLU A 499 35.25 6.15 -13.80
CA GLU A 499 34.77 5.60 -15.07
C GLU A 499 35.94 5.28 -16.01
N LEU A 500 36.92 6.19 -16.14
CA LEU A 500 38.14 5.97 -16.92
C LEU A 500 38.97 4.79 -16.39
N GLN A 501 39.14 4.67 -15.07
CA GLN A 501 39.84 3.52 -14.47
C GLN A 501 39.11 2.19 -14.71
N GLN A 502 37.78 2.16 -14.57
CA GLN A 502 36.99 0.97 -14.92
C GLN A 502 37.11 0.63 -16.41
N GLN A 503 37.12 1.63 -17.29
CA GLN A 503 37.31 1.46 -18.73
C GLN A 503 38.70 0.87 -19.05
N ASN A 504 39.78 1.42 -18.48
CA ASN A 504 41.14 0.89 -18.66
C ASN A 504 41.23 -0.59 -18.20
N ASN A 505 40.62 -0.93 -17.06
CA ASN A 505 40.53 -2.31 -16.58
C ASN A 505 39.76 -3.24 -17.55
N ASN A 506 38.61 -2.79 -18.06
CA ASN A 506 37.83 -3.55 -19.06
C ASN A 506 38.64 -3.78 -20.35
N ILE A 507 39.29 -2.73 -20.87
CA ILE A 507 40.18 -2.76 -22.04
C ILE A 507 41.32 -3.75 -21.84
N ASN A 508 42.01 -3.72 -20.70
CA ASN A 508 43.11 -4.63 -20.40
C ASN A 508 42.64 -6.08 -20.26
N SER A 509 41.41 -6.32 -19.80
CA SER A 509 40.80 -7.66 -19.80
C SER A 509 40.53 -8.16 -21.23
N LEU A 510 40.04 -7.30 -22.13
CA LEU A 510 39.84 -7.66 -23.55
C LEU A 510 41.17 -7.87 -24.27
N SER A 511 42.19 -7.06 -24.02
CA SER A 511 43.53 -7.26 -24.59
C SER A 511 44.12 -8.63 -24.21
N LYS A 512 43.91 -9.09 -22.97
CA LYS A 512 44.26 -10.46 -22.54
C LYS A 512 43.41 -11.53 -23.24
N SER A 513 42.12 -11.26 -23.46
CA SER A 513 41.23 -12.14 -24.23
C SER A 513 41.70 -12.30 -25.68
N LEU A 514 41.95 -11.21 -26.40
CA LEU A 514 42.45 -11.23 -27.79
C LEU A 514 43.76 -12.04 -27.92
N LYS A 515 44.71 -11.88 -26.99
CA LYS A 515 45.93 -12.72 -26.93
C LYS A 515 45.65 -14.20 -26.68
N ASN A 516 44.55 -14.56 -26.02
CA ASN A 516 44.12 -15.95 -25.88
C ASN A 516 43.41 -16.46 -27.14
N GLN A 517 42.77 -15.59 -27.93
CA GLN A 517 42.15 -15.96 -29.21
C GLN A 517 43.22 -16.41 -30.25
N GLU A 518 44.37 -15.73 -30.30
CA GLU A 518 45.52 -16.16 -31.13
C GLU A 518 46.00 -17.58 -30.79
N LYS A 519 46.01 -17.93 -29.50
CA LYS A 519 46.32 -19.29 -29.04
C LYS A 519 45.25 -20.29 -29.48
N GLN A 520 43.97 -19.93 -29.42
CA GLN A 520 42.89 -20.77 -29.91
C GLN A 520 43.01 -21.04 -31.42
N PHE A 521 43.38 -20.06 -32.25
CA PHE A 521 43.67 -20.31 -33.67
C PHE A 521 44.83 -21.30 -33.89
N SER A 522 45.84 -21.27 -33.01
CA SER A 522 46.97 -22.21 -33.04
C SER A 522 46.59 -23.62 -32.58
N GLU A 523 45.63 -23.77 -31.65
CA GLU A 523 45.02 -25.06 -31.31
C GLU A 523 44.16 -25.59 -32.47
N MET A 524 43.41 -24.69 -33.12
CA MET A 524 42.55 -24.99 -34.26
C MET A 524 43.35 -25.55 -35.45
N ASP A 525 44.52 -24.98 -35.74
CA ASP A 525 45.44 -25.50 -36.78
C ASP A 525 45.95 -26.91 -36.46
N LYS A 526 46.22 -27.22 -35.17
CA LYS A 526 46.60 -28.57 -34.76
C LYS A 526 45.46 -29.56 -34.97
N ILE A 527 44.24 -29.18 -34.60
CA ILE A 527 43.02 -29.99 -34.83
C ILE A 527 42.82 -30.23 -36.33
N LYS A 528 42.95 -29.19 -37.17
CA LYS A 528 42.88 -29.30 -38.64
C LYS A 528 43.94 -30.24 -39.20
N ASN A 529 45.20 -30.12 -38.77
CA ASN A 529 46.30 -30.94 -39.30
C ASN A 529 46.14 -32.42 -38.91
N THR A 530 45.89 -32.72 -37.64
CA THR A 530 45.58 -34.10 -37.20
C THR A 530 44.31 -34.64 -37.86
N GLY A 531 43.35 -33.77 -38.18
CA GLY A 531 42.16 -34.10 -38.95
C GLY A 531 42.43 -34.47 -40.40
N LYS A 532 43.33 -33.75 -41.09
CA LYS A 532 43.78 -34.08 -42.46
C LYS A 532 44.60 -35.38 -42.53
N GLU A 533 45.20 -35.82 -41.42
CA GLU A 533 45.96 -37.07 -41.32
C GLU A 533 45.09 -38.32 -41.08
N LYS A 534 43.80 -38.16 -40.76
CA LYS A 534 42.87 -39.25 -40.42
C LYS A 534 41.68 -39.30 -41.37
N GLU A 535 41.30 -40.49 -41.84
CA GLU A 535 40.08 -40.67 -42.65
C GLU A 535 38.79 -40.43 -41.84
N ASN A 536 38.80 -40.71 -40.52
CA ASN A 536 37.64 -40.59 -39.64
C ASN A 536 38.00 -39.93 -38.30
N LEU A 537 37.07 -39.16 -37.73
CA LEU A 537 37.21 -38.52 -36.43
C LEU A 537 36.88 -39.49 -35.29
N GLU A 538 37.80 -39.63 -34.33
CA GLU A 538 37.53 -40.33 -33.08
C GLU A 538 36.65 -39.46 -32.15
N PHE A 539 35.91 -40.10 -31.22
CA PHE A 539 35.17 -39.39 -30.17
C PHE A 539 36.06 -38.41 -29.37
N LYS A 540 37.33 -38.76 -29.15
CA LYS A 540 38.32 -37.89 -28.50
C LYS A 540 38.64 -36.64 -29.32
N ASP A 541 38.58 -36.71 -30.65
CA ASP A 541 38.80 -35.57 -31.54
C ASP A 541 37.52 -34.73 -31.67
N GLN A 542 36.34 -35.36 -31.74
CA GLN A 542 35.05 -34.65 -31.60
C GLN A 542 34.97 -33.87 -30.29
N GLN A 543 35.46 -34.42 -29.18
CA GLN A 543 35.50 -33.74 -27.89
C GLN A 543 36.42 -32.51 -27.92
N LYS A 544 37.62 -32.59 -28.53
CA LYS A 544 38.50 -31.42 -28.71
C LYS A 544 37.81 -30.32 -29.51
N ILE A 545 37.07 -30.67 -30.56
CA ILE A 545 36.33 -29.72 -31.40
C ILE A 545 35.18 -29.08 -30.60
N ASN A 546 34.43 -29.86 -29.84
CA ASN A 546 33.37 -29.36 -28.96
C ASN A 546 33.93 -28.46 -27.83
N ASP A 547 35.07 -28.81 -27.26
CA ASP A 547 35.77 -28.00 -26.25
C ASP A 547 36.30 -26.69 -26.84
N PHE A 548 36.83 -26.71 -28.08
CA PHE A 548 37.19 -25.50 -28.83
C PHE A 548 35.97 -24.60 -29.07
N ILE A 549 34.86 -25.16 -29.61
CA ILE A 549 33.62 -24.41 -29.84
C ILE A 549 33.08 -23.81 -28.54
N LYS A 550 33.14 -24.56 -27.43
CA LYS A 550 32.71 -24.07 -26.11
C LYS A 550 33.58 -22.92 -25.61
N ARG A 551 34.91 -23.04 -25.70
CA ARG A 551 35.86 -21.97 -25.32
C ARG A 551 35.66 -20.72 -26.18
N GLN A 552 35.45 -20.89 -27.48
CA GLN A 552 35.20 -19.79 -28.40
C GLN A 552 33.86 -19.10 -28.12
N LYS A 553 32.77 -19.83 -27.85
CA LYS A 553 31.48 -19.21 -27.47
C LYS A 553 31.56 -18.37 -26.19
N GLN A 554 32.29 -18.85 -25.18
CA GLN A 554 32.56 -18.07 -23.97
C GLN A 554 33.35 -16.78 -24.27
N GLN A 555 34.29 -16.87 -25.22
CA GLN A 555 35.10 -15.74 -25.65
C GLN A 555 34.30 -14.70 -26.46
N ASP A 556 33.43 -15.14 -27.37
CA ASP A 556 32.52 -14.29 -28.13
C ASP A 556 31.52 -13.58 -27.20
N GLU A 557 31.03 -14.26 -26.16
CA GLU A 557 30.15 -13.65 -25.16
C GLU A 557 30.87 -12.54 -24.37
N LEU A 558 32.12 -12.77 -23.93
CA LEU A 558 32.94 -11.74 -23.27
C LEU A 558 33.17 -10.53 -24.19
N MET A 559 33.40 -10.75 -25.50
CA MET A 559 33.53 -9.68 -26.49
C MET A 559 32.23 -8.91 -26.68
N LYS A 560 31.07 -9.59 -26.73
CA LYS A 560 29.75 -8.95 -26.84
C LYS A 560 29.38 -8.15 -25.59
N GLN A 561 29.74 -8.64 -24.40
CA GLN A 561 29.58 -7.89 -23.16
C GLN A 561 30.51 -6.66 -23.11
N PHE A 562 31.75 -6.77 -23.60
CA PHE A 562 32.65 -5.62 -23.74
C PHE A 562 32.09 -4.60 -24.74
N ALA A 563 31.65 -5.04 -25.92
CA ALA A 563 31.12 -4.16 -26.96
C ALA A 563 29.94 -3.34 -26.44
N LYS A 564 28.97 -3.98 -25.78
CA LYS A 564 27.84 -3.27 -25.12
C LYS A 564 28.29 -2.27 -24.06
N LYS A 565 29.18 -2.66 -23.13
CA LYS A 565 29.68 -1.76 -22.08
C LYS A 565 30.43 -0.55 -22.64
N MET A 566 31.28 -0.79 -23.65
CA MET A 566 32.03 0.27 -24.30
C MET A 566 31.09 1.21 -25.09
N ASN A 567 30.02 0.69 -25.70
CA ASN A 567 29.03 1.49 -26.41
C ASN A 567 28.32 2.45 -25.45
N GLN A 568 27.80 1.89 -24.35
CA GLN A 568 27.17 2.64 -23.26
C GLN A 568 28.11 3.70 -22.66
N ASN A 569 29.40 3.42 -22.55
CA ASN A 569 30.38 4.37 -22.03
C ASN A 569 30.69 5.50 -23.04
N LEU A 570 30.87 5.19 -24.33
CA LEU A 570 31.04 6.21 -25.37
C LEU A 570 29.82 7.13 -25.48
N ASP A 571 28.60 6.62 -25.28
CA ASP A 571 27.38 7.42 -25.22
C ASP A 571 27.36 8.43 -24.05
N LYS A 572 27.98 8.12 -22.90
CA LYS A 572 28.07 9.06 -21.75
C LYS A 572 28.91 10.30 -22.07
N PHE A 573 29.93 10.17 -22.92
CA PHE A 573 30.80 11.30 -23.31
C PHE A 573 30.18 12.25 -24.35
N LYS A 574 28.91 12.04 -24.78
CA LYS A 574 28.23 12.87 -25.79
C LYS A 574 27.70 14.22 -25.29
N SER A 575 28.08 14.65 -24.08
CA SER A 575 27.64 15.91 -23.47
C SER A 575 28.15 17.15 -24.24
N GLU A 576 27.21 17.93 -24.77
CA GLU A 576 27.36 19.27 -25.39
C GLU A 576 28.25 19.45 -26.64
N LYS A 577 29.31 18.66 -26.85
CA LYS A 577 30.11 18.68 -28.09
C LYS A 577 30.10 17.30 -28.75
N LYS A 578 29.57 17.21 -29.97
CA LYS A 578 29.66 15.99 -30.80
C LYS A 578 31.13 15.69 -31.14
N ASP A 579 31.74 14.78 -30.39
CA ASP A 579 33.05 14.24 -30.70
C ASP A 579 32.93 13.21 -31.84
N LYS A 580 33.50 13.54 -33.00
CA LYS A 580 33.43 12.69 -34.18
C LYS A 580 34.19 11.37 -33.99
N THR A 581 35.20 11.35 -33.12
CA THR A 581 35.97 10.13 -32.84
C THR A 581 35.11 9.10 -32.10
N ALA A 582 34.33 9.54 -31.10
CA ALA A 582 33.40 8.69 -30.37
C ALA A 582 32.28 8.12 -31.27
N ASP A 583 31.70 8.94 -32.16
CA ASP A 583 30.69 8.48 -33.14
C ASP A 583 31.28 7.44 -34.12
N ASP A 584 32.53 7.59 -34.57
CA ASP A 584 33.19 6.64 -35.48
C ASP A 584 33.64 5.34 -34.76
N LEU A 585 34.06 5.44 -33.49
CA LEU A 585 34.31 4.28 -32.62
C LEU A 585 33.02 3.48 -32.35
N GLN A 586 31.90 4.17 -32.10
CA GLN A 586 30.60 3.54 -31.87
C GLN A 586 30.12 2.74 -33.09
N LYS A 587 30.22 3.29 -34.31
CA LYS A 587 29.87 2.55 -35.54
C LYS A 587 30.72 1.29 -35.73
N ARG A 588 32.02 1.36 -35.44
CA ARG A 588 32.91 0.18 -35.47
C ARG A 588 32.48 -0.88 -34.47
N LEU A 589 32.08 -0.45 -33.28
CA LEU A 589 31.63 -1.32 -32.18
C LEU A 589 30.31 -2.03 -32.51
N GLU A 590 29.34 -1.32 -33.10
CA GLU A 590 28.10 -1.90 -33.62
C GLU A 590 28.33 -2.91 -34.75
N ASN A 591 29.32 -2.67 -35.60
CA ASN A 591 29.68 -3.62 -36.66
C ASN A 591 30.42 -4.85 -36.10
N ALA A 592 31.28 -4.67 -35.10
CA ALA A 592 31.91 -5.79 -34.38
C ALA A 592 30.86 -6.68 -33.70
N ASP A 593 29.78 -6.11 -33.15
CA ASP A 593 28.63 -6.87 -32.64
C ASP A 593 27.91 -7.68 -33.74
N LYS A 594 27.75 -7.12 -34.95
CA LYS A 594 27.18 -7.85 -36.10
C LYS A 594 28.09 -8.99 -36.59
N ASP A 595 29.41 -8.83 -36.51
CA ASP A 595 30.37 -9.89 -36.85
C ASP A 595 30.40 -11.02 -35.82
N LEU A 596 30.30 -10.69 -34.52
CA LEU A 596 30.11 -11.67 -33.45
C LEU A 596 28.88 -12.55 -33.69
N GLU A 597 27.77 -11.98 -34.17
CA GLU A 597 26.56 -12.76 -34.50
C GLU A 597 26.72 -13.67 -35.74
N LYS A 598 27.57 -13.30 -36.71
CA LYS A 598 27.93 -14.18 -37.83
C LYS A 598 28.80 -15.34 -37.34
N ASN A 599 29.76 -15.07 -36.47
CA ASN A 599 30.63 -16.09 -35.88
C ASN A 599 29.85 -17.06 -34.99
N GLN A 600 28.88 -16.58 -34.21
CA GLN A 600 28.01 -17.44 -33.41
C GLN A 600 27.24 -18.46 -34.28
N LYS A 601 26.71 -18.04 -35.43
CA LYS A 601 26.05 -18.93 -36.40
C LYS A 601 27.03 -19.97 -36.98
N LEU A 602 28.25 -19.55 -37.33
CA LEU A 602 29.28 -20.48 -37.81
C LEU A 602 29.69 -21.49 -36.74
N LEU A 603 29.73 -21.12 -35.46
CA LEU A 603 29.99 -22.06 -34.37
C LEU A 603 28.85 -23.07 -34.16
N ASP A 604 27.60 -22.67 -34.41
CA ASP A 604 26.46 -23.59 -34.43
C ASP A 604 26.50 -24.53 -35.64
N GLU A 605 26.87 -24.04 -36.83
CA GLU A 605 27.13 -24.88 -38.01
C GLU A 605 28.27 -25.88 -37.76
N LEU A 606 29.41 -25.43 -37.20
CA LEU A 606 30.55 -26.29 -36.86
C LEU A 606 30.17 -27.37 -35.85
N LYS A 607 29.36 -27.03 -34.84
CA LYS A 607 28.86 -28.02 -33.88
C LYS A 607 28.00 -29.06 -34.60
N ASN A 608 27.04 -28.62 -35.42
CA ASN A 608 26.15 -29.52 -36.16
C ASN A 608 26.92 -30.42 -37.14
N LEU A 609 28.03 -29.95 -37.73
CA LEU A 609 28.89 -30.74 -38.61
C LEU A 609 29.77 -31.75 -37.85
N ASN A 610 30.28 -31.36 -36.67
CA ASN A 610 31.01 -32.24 -35.76
C ASN A 610 30.13 -33.39 -35.22
N ASP A 611 28.88 -33.07 -34.86
CA ASP A 611 27.87 -34.04 -34.41
C ASP A 611 27.43 -34.98 -35.55
N LYS A 612 27.50 -34.53 -36.82
CA LYS A 612 27.18 -35.32 -38.02
C LYS A 612 28.36 -36.08 -38.65
N LEU A 613 29.58 -35.95 -38.09
CA LEU A 613 30.81 -36.57 -38.61
C LEU A 613 31.16 -36.21 -40.08
N ASN A 614 30.68 -35.08 -40.62
CA ASN A 614 31.03 -34.65 -41.99
C ASN A 614 32.41 -33.97 -42.01
N SER A 615 33.48 -34.76 -42.09
CA SER A 615 34.87 -34.30 -41.92
C SER A 615 35.30 -33.24 -42.94
N GLU A 616 35.01 -33.42 -44.23
CA GLU A 616 35.44 -32.50 -45.30
C GLU A 616 34.78 -31.12 -45.14
N GLU A 617 33.45 -31.07 -45.02
CA GLU A 617 32.72 -29.81 -44.83
C GLU A 617 33.06 -29.12 -43.49
N LEU A 618 33.31 -29.91 -42.43
CA LEU A 618 33.69 -29.40 -41.11
C LEU A 618 35.01 -28.62 -41.18
N PHE A 619 36.07 -29.17 -41.79
CA PHE A 619 37.36 -28.48 -41.87
C PHE A 619 37.33 -27.25 -42.79
N ASP A 620 36.58 -27.29 -43.89
CA ASP A 620 36.36 -26.15 -44.78
C ASP A 620 35.61 -25.00 -44.07
N LYS A 621 34.60 -25.33 -43.26
CA LYS A 621 33.89 -24.37 -42.40
C LYS A 621 34.77 -23.87 -41.26
N MET A 622 35.65 -24.71 -40.72
CA MET A 622 36.58 -24.35 -39.63
C MET A 622 37.61 -23.34 -40.12
N GLU A 623 38.09 -23.48 -41.36
CA GLU A 623 38.99 -22.53 -42.01
C GLU A 623 38.30 -21.18 -42.33
N LYS A 624 37.06 -21.21 -42.82
CA LYS A 624 36.24 -19.99 -42.99
C LYS A 624 35.97 -19.28 -41.66
N PHE A 625 35.66 -20.03 -40.61
CA PHE A 625 35.50 -19.50 -39.25
C PHE A 625 36.79 -18.84 -38.77
N LYS A 626 37.95 -19.49 -38.93
CA LYS A 626 39.27 -18.92 -38.57
C LYS A 626 39.52 -17.59 -39.26
N GLN A 627 39.23 -17.49 -40.55
CA GLN A 627 39.44 -16.27 -41.33
C GLN A 627 38.58 -15.11 -40.78
N ILE A 628 37.28 -15.34 -40.59
CA ILE A 628 36.33 -14.33 -40.09
C ILE A 628 36.68 -13.95 -38.65
N SER A 629 36.96 -14.93 -37.79
CA SER A 629 37.37 -14.71 -36.40
C SER A 629 38.71 -13.99 -36.28
N LYS A 630 39.70 -14.26 -37.16
CA LYS A 630 40.98 -13.51 -37.23
C LYS A 630 40.76 -12.05 -37.64
N ASN A 631 39.91 -11.80 -38.64
CA ASN A 631 39.54 -10.44 -39.04
C ASN A 631 38.84 -9.70 -37.90
N GLN A 632 37.89 -10.35 -37.22
CA GLN A 632 37.19 -9.79 -36.06
C GLN A 632 38.17 -9.52 -34.90
N SER A 633 39.09 -10.43 -34.58
CA SER A 633 40.13 -10.24 -33.56
C SER A 633 40.98 -9.00 -33.85
N ARG A 634 41.37 -8.80 -35.12
CA ARG A 634 42.12 -7.61 -35.54
C ARG A 634 41.28 -6.33 -35.49
N ASN A 635 40.03 -6.37 -35.91
CA ASN A 635 39.11 -5.23 -35.80
C ASN A 635 38.88 -4.83 -34.32
N LEU A 636 38.73 -5.81 -33.43
CA LEU A 636 38.63 -5.59 -31.98
C LEU A 636 39.95 -5.11 -31.38
N GLU A 637 41.10 -5.56 -31.86
CA GLU A 637 42.41 -5.07 -31.41
C GLU A 637 42.66 -3.61 -31.82
N GLN A 638 42.31 -3.24 -33.07
CA GLN A 638 42.28 -1.84 -33.51
C GLN A 638 41.35 -1.01 -32.62
N LEU A 639 40.14 -1.51 -32.36
CA LEU A 639 39.15 -0.80 -31.56
C LEU A 639 39.62 -0.60 -30.12
N VAL A 640 40.22 -1.63 -29.50
CA VAL A 640 40.87 -1.55 -28.18
C VAL A 640 41.96 -0.49 -28.16
N GLU A 641 42.84 -0.46 -29.16
CA GLU A 641 43.96 0.50 -29.21
C GLU A 641 43.49 1.94 -29.43
N LEU A 642 42.61 2.16 -30.41
CA LEU A 642 41.98 3.46 -30.68
C LEU A 642 41.19 3.97 -29.46
N THR A 643 40.59 3.08 -28.68
CA THR A 643 39.83 3.44 -27.47
C THR A 643 40.74 3.77 -26.30
N LYS A 644 41.84 3.04 -26.10
CA LYS A 644 42.89 3.46 -25.14
C LYS A 644 43.40 4.85 -25.49
N ARG A 645 43.72 5.07 -26.76
CA ARG A 645 44.20 6.34 -27.28
C ARG A 645 43.19 7.46 -27.01
N PHE A 646 41.92 7.26 -27.35
CA PHE A 646 40.83 8.20 -27.05
C PHE A 646 40.73 8.53 -25.55
N TYR A 647 40.86 7.55 -24.66
CA TYR A 647 40.85 7.82 -23.22
C TYR A 647 42.11 8.54 -22.71
N VAL A 648 43.29 8.27 -23.29
CA VAL A 648 44.51 9.05 -23.02
C VAL A 648 44.35 10.50 -23.50
N GLU A 649 43.74 10.73 -24.66
CA GLU A 649 43.40 12.07 -25.17
C GLU A 649 42.40 12.78 -24.26
N LYS A 650 41.32 12.11 -23.84
CA LYS A 650 40.32 12.69 -22.92
C LYS A 650 40.89 12.99 -21.54
N LYS A 651 41.77 12.14 -21.01
CA LYS A 651 42.47 12.38 -19.76
C LYS A 651 43.47 13.53 -19.87
N ALA A 652 44.14 13.70 -21.01
CA ALA A 652 44.97 14.88 -21.29
C ALA A 652 44.14 16.17 -21.39
N GLU A 653 42.97 16.13 -22.06
CA GLU A 653 42.01 17.23 -22.15
C GLU A 653 41.50 17.62 -20.74
N GLN A 654 41.08 16.64 -19.93
CA GLN A 654 40.66 16.83 -18.54
C GLN A 654 41.77 17.39 -17.65
N VAL A 655 43.01 16.91 -17.75
CA VAL A 655 44.15 17.45 -17.00
C VAL A 655 44.44 18.90 -17.42
N GLY A 656 44.32 19.22 -18.70
CA GLY A 656 44.37 20.59 -19.21
C GLY A 656 43.28 21.48 -18.61
N GLU A 657 42.03 21.01 -18.55
CA GLU A 657 40.94 21.73 -17.90
C GLU A 657 41.11 21.86 -16.37
N LYS A 658 41.54 20.79 -15.68
CA LYS A 658 41.85 20.80 -14.24
C LYS A 658 42.93 21.85 -13.94
N LEU A 659 43.97 21.95 -14.76
CA LEU A 659 45.02 22.97 -14.67
C LEU A 659 44.51 24.40 -14.93
N ASP A 660 43.65 24.62 -15.94
CA ASP A 660 43.12 25.97 -16.23
C ASP A 660 42.13 26.43 -15.14
N LYS A 661 41.23 25.54 -14.68
CA LYS A 661 40.34 25.78 -13.53
C LYS A 661 41.13 26.10 -12.26
N LEU A 662 42.18 25.34 -11.95
CA LEU A 662 43.02 25.58 -10.77
C LEU A 662 43.84 26.87 -10.90
N SER A 663 44.29 27.22 -12.11
CA SER A 663 44.86 28.55 -12.41
C SER A 663 43.88 29.68 -12.09
N GLU A 664 42.63 29.59 -12.56
CA GLU A 664 41.63 30.61 -12.30
C GLU A 664 41.29 30.72 -10.81
N GLN A 665 41.13 29.59 -10.10
CA GLN A 665 40.94 29.59 -8.64
C GLN A 665 42.13 30.23 -7.90
N GLN A 666 43.36 29.91 -8.28
CA GLN A 666 44.56 30.47 -7.69
C GLN A 666 44.70 31.99 -7.94
N GLU A 667 44.34 32.46 -9.14
CA GLU A 667 44.31 33.89 -9.46
C GLU A 667 43.18 34.60 -8.70
N GLN A 668 41.98 34.03 -8.60
CA GLN A 668 40.88 34.57 -7.80
C GLN A 668 41.23 34.67 -6.31
N LEU A 669 41.82 33.63 -5.72
CA LEU A 669 42.28 33.63 -4.32
C LEU A 669 43.30 34.76 -4.08
N SER A 670 44.24 34.94 -5.00
CA SER A 670 45.24 36.02 -4.92
C SER A 670 44.62 37.43 -4.89
N ASN A 671 43.43 37.61 -5.48
CA ASN A 671 42.76 38.90 -5.56
C ASN A 671 41.79 39.17 -4.39
N LYS A 672 41.40 38.14 -3.61
CA LYS A 672 40.43 38.26 -2.49
C LYS A 672 41.11 38.39 -1.11
N GLU A 673 41.43 39.61 -0.69
CA GLU A 673 42.26 39.83 0.53
C GLU A 673 41.72 39.25 1.84
N LYS A 674 40.39 39.20 2.04
CA LYS A 674 39.78 38.63 3.25
C LYS A 674 39.66 37.10 3.24
N GLU A 675 39.71 36.48 2.06
CA GLU A 675 39.58 35.02 1.90
C GLU A 675 40.93 34.33 1.65
N ASN A 676 42.00 35.09 1.40
CA ASN A 676 43.33 34.58 1.12
C ASN A 676 44.01 34.07 2.40
N THR A 677 43.56 32.92 2.90
CA THR A 677 44.06 32.23 4.10
C THR A 677 44.96 31.06 3.72
N LYS A 678 45.83 30.65 4.65
CA LYS A 678 46.69 29.47 4.47
C LYS A 678 45.88 28.21 4.15
N GLU A 679 44.77 27.99 4.85
CA GLU A 679 43.91 26.80 4.67
C GLU A 679 43.42 26.66 3.21
N LYS A 680 42.86 27.75 2.63
CA LYS A 680 42.44 27.74 1.21
C LYS A 680 43.60 27.58 0.23
N GLN A 681 44.80 28.05 0.57
CA GLN A 681 45.99 27.82 -0.26
C GLN A 681 46.46 26.36 -0.16
N ASP A 682 46.45 25.76 1.03
CA ASP A 682 46.81 24.35 1.23
C ASP A 682 45.83 23.41 0.51
N ASP A 683 44.56 23.80 0.35
CA ASP A 683 43.59 23.07 -0.46
C ASP A 683 43.86 23.17 -1.97
N ILE A 684 44.30 24.33 -2.48
CA ILE A 684 44.79 24.45 -3.87
C ILE A 684 46.06 23.62 -4.09
N ASN A 685 46.97 23.60 -3.11
CA ASN A 685 48.18 22.78 -3.18
C ASN A 685 47.82 21.28 -3.29
N LYS A 686 46.92 20.77 -2.45
CA LYS A 686 46.41 19.38 -2.54
C LYS A 686 45.72 19.08 -3.87
N ALA A 687 44.99 20.05 -4.44
CA ALA A 687 44.37 19.89 -5.74
C ALA A 687 45.43 19.79 -6.86
N PHE A 688 46.55 20.51 -6.75
CA PHE A 688 47.68 20.33 -7.65
C PHE A 688 48.42 19.01 -7.44
N ASP A 689 48.62 18.56 -6.20
CA ASP A 689 49.22 17.25 -5.90
C ASP A 689 48.45 16.12 -6.62
N LYS A 690 47.11 16.18 -6.61
CA LYS A 690 46.24 15.28 -7.40
C LYS A 690 46.47 15.41 -8.91
N ILE A 691 46.60 16.62 -9.44
CA ILE A 691 46.91 16.84 -10.87
C ILE A 691 48.29 16.29 -11.23
N GLN A 692 49.27 16.30 -10.32
CA GLN A 692 50.57 15.66 -10.54
C GLN A 692 50.47 14.13 -10.57
N GLU A 693 49.60 13.54 -9.74
CA GLU A 693 49.27 12.11 -9.79
C GLU A 693 48.54 11.77 -11.12
N ASP A 694 47.53 12.54 -11.51
CA ASP A 694 46.83 12.40 -12.81
C ASP A 694 47.79 12.51 -13.99
N LEU A 695 48.73 13.47 -13.97
CA LEU A 695 49.78 13.65 -14.99
C LEU A 695 50.74 12.46 -15.04
N LYS A 696 51.08 11.87 -13.89
CA LYS A 696 51.97 10.70 -13.81
C LYS A 696 51.26 9.46 -14.36
N ASP A 697 50.01 9.24 -13.97
CA ASP A 697 49.20 8.14 -14.48
C ASP A 697 48.94 8.28 -15.98
N LEU A 698 48.63 9.49 -16.47
CA LEU A 698 48.52 9.80 -17.89
C LEU A 698 49.83 9.48 -18.65
N LYS A 699 50.99 9.82 -18.09
CA LYS A 699 52.30 9.49 -18.67
C LYS A 699 52.55 7.97 -18.69
N GLU A 700 52.13 7.21 -17.68
CA GLU A 700 52.24 5.74 -17.70
C GLU A 700 51.24 5.08 -18.67
N GLU A 701 49.97 5.49 -18.67
CA GLU A 701 48.95 4.99 -19.59
C GLU A 701 49.34 5.22 -21.05
N ASN A 702 49.87 6.41 -21.38
CA ASN A 702 50.38 6.75 -22.71
C ASN A 702 51.55 5.85 -23.15
N LYS A 703 52.43 5.41 -22.22
CA LYS A 703 53.48 4.42 -22.52
C LYS A 703 52.94 3.02 -22.80
N THR A 704 51.71 2.69 -22.38
CA THR A 704 51.08 1.40 -22.68
C THR A 704 50.41 1.34 -24.06
N LEU A 705 50.34 2.48 -24.77
CA LEU A 705 49.92 2.53 -26.17
C LEU A 705 51.00 1.96 -27.07
N LYS A 706 50.60 1.25 -28.12
CA LYS A 706 51.46 0.81 -29.23
C LYS A 706 51.98 1.98 -30.07
N SER A 707 51.29 3.12 -30.04
CA SER A 707 51.71 4.37 -30.64
C SER A 707 51.42 5.50 -29.65
N PRO A 708 52.38 5.82 -28.75
CA PRO A 708 52.22 6.88 -27.76
C PRO A 708 51.98 8.24 -28.39
N ILE A 709 51.16 9.05 -27.73
CA ILE A 709 50.85 10.43 -28.11
C ILE A 709 51.92 11.36 -27.54
N ASN A 710 52.20 12.47 -28.22
CA ASN A 710 53.11 13.50 -27.72
C ASN A 710 52.44 14.33 -26.60
N ILE A 711 52.59 13.87 -25.36
CA ILE A 711 52.10 14.58 -24.16
C ILE A 711 53.23 15.47 -23.62
N PRO A 712 53.07 16.80 -23.58
CA PRO A 712 54.10 17.71 -23.11
C PRO A 712 54.37 17.49 -21.62
N SER A 713 55.64 17.22 -21.28
CA SER A 713 56.09 16.99 -19.91
C SER A 713 57.26 17.91 -19.58
N ASP A 714 56.97 18.99 -18.86
CA ASP A 714 57.99 19.93 -18.36
C ASP A 714 58.15 19.77 -16.85
N ALA A 715 59.04 18.85 -16.47
CA ALA A 715 59.34 18.55 -15.07
C ALA A 715 60.03 19.72 -14.33
N SER A 716 60.53 20.74 -15.05
CA SER A 716 60.99 21.99 -14.43
C SER A 716 59.78 22.82 -14.01
N LYS A 717 58.83 23.08 -14.93
CA LYS A 717 57.60 23.82 -14.61
C LYS A 717 56.80 23.17 -13.48
N GLU A 718 56.71 21.83 -13.45
CA GLU A 718 56.05 21.09 -12.35
C GLU A 718 56.69 21.39 -10.98
N LYS A 719 58.04 21.30 -10.88
CA LYS A 719 58.78 21.62 -9.66
C LYS A 719 58.71 23.10 -9.30
N ASP A 720 58.86 23.98 -10.28
CA ASP A 720 58.80 25.42 -10.11
C ASP A 720 57.39 25.90 -9.65
N LEU A 721 56.35 25.08 -9.85
CA LEU A 721 54.99 25.30 -9.35
C LEU A 721 54.86 24.93 -7.88
N ASP A 722 55.29 23.72 -7.51
CA ASP A 722 55.36 23.24 -6.13
C ASP A 722 56.19 24.18 -5.23
N ASP A 723 57.32 24.68 -5.75
CA ASP A 723 58.15 25.69 -5.08
C ASP A 723 57.43 27.03 -4.84
N ASP A 724 56.59 27.48 -5.78
CA ASP A 724 55.79 28.70 -5.63
C ASP A 724 54.59 28.49 -4.69
N PHE A 725 53.97 27.30 -4.69
CA PHE A 725 52.89 26.91 -3.77
C PHE A 725 53.36 26.83 -2.32
N LYS A 726 54.51 26.19 -2.06
CA LYS A 726 55.12 26.13 -0.72
C LYS A 726 55.44 27.53 -0.20
N LYS A 727 56.08 28.37 -1.01
CA LYS A 727 56.40 29.77 -0.66
C LYS A 727 55.14 30.61 -0.44
N ALA A 728 54.07 30.38 -1.19
CA ALA A 728 52.77 31.04 -0.95
C ALA A 728 52.15 30.62 0.38
N SER A 729 52.10 29.33 0.69
CA SER A 729 51.55 28.81 1.96
C SER A 729 52.38 29.27 3.19
N GLU A 730 53.72 29.31 3.08
CA GLU A 730 54.59 29.84 4.12
C GLU A 730 54.34 31.33 4.40
N GLU A 731 54.27 32.18 3.37
CA GLU A 731 54.02 33.62 3.56
C GLU A 731 52.60 33.89 4.10
N LEU A 732 51.59 33.11 3.68
CA LEU A 732 50.25 33.17 4.28
C LEU A 732 50.23 32.69 5.73
N GLY A 733 51.03 31.68 6.09
CA GLY A 733 51.25 31.27 7.48
C GLY A 733 51.86 32.36 8.35
N LYS A 734 52.74 33.19 7.78
CA LYS A 734 53.29 34.42 8.40
C LYS A 734 52.32 35.61 8.37
N LYS A 735 51.07 35.42 7.88
CA LYS A 735 50.05 36.46 7.63
C LYS A 735 50.46 37.55 6.60
N ASN A 736 51.45 37.27 5.76
CA ASN A 736 51.97 38.20 4.75
C ASN A 736 51.32 37.99 3.38
N THR A 737 50.07 38.46 3.24
CA THR A 737 49.29 38.36 1.99
C THR A 737 49.93 39.12 0.83
N SER A 738 50.73 40.17 1.10
CA SER A 738 51.40 40.96 0.06
C SER A 738 52.56 40.21 -0.61
N SER A 739 53.36 39.44 0.15
CA SER A 739 54.42 38.60 -0.44
C SER A 739 53.88 37.29 -1.04
N ALA A 740 52.74 36.79 -0.56
CA ALA A 740 52.07 35.63 -1.16
C ALA A 740 51.50 35.93 -2.56
N LYS A 741 50.85 37.09 -2.74
CA LYS A 741 50.21 37.51 -4.02
C LYS A 741 51.08 37.29 -5.28
N PRO A 742 52.35 37.73 -5.35
CA PRO A 742 53.22 37.47 -6.49
C PRO A 742 53.46 35.99 -6.78
N LYS A 743 53.60 35.16 -5.72
CA LYS A 743 53.80 33.71 -5.85
C LYS A 743 52.55 33.00 -6.34
N GLN A 744 51.39 33.36 -5.79
CA GLN A 744 50.08 32.88 -6.25
C GLN A 744 49.84 33.21 -7.74
N LYS A 745 50.16 34.44 -8.18
CA LYS A 745 50.03 34.82 -9.60
C LYS A 745 51.08 34.18 -10.52
N SER A 746 52.26 33.85 -9.99
CA SER A 746 53.27 33.05 -10.71
C SER A 746 52.77 31.62 -10.94
N ALA A 747 52.27 30.96 -9.89
CA ALA A 747 51.67 29.63 -9.96
C ALA A 747 50.49 29.57 -10.95
N ALA A 748 49.55 30.52 -10.89
CA ALA A 748 48.45 30.62 -11.86
C ALA A 748 48.96 30.70 -13.31
N LYS A 749 49.88 31.62 -13.62
CA LYS A 749 50.45 31.74 -14.97
C LYS A 749 51.16 30.47 -15.45
N LYS A 750 51.85 29.75 -14.55
CA LYS A 750 52.50 28.47 -14.87
C LYS A 750 51.46 27.39 -15.19
N MET A 751 50.42 27.24 -14.37
CA MET A 751 49.33 26.28 -14.62
C MET A 751 48.62 26.57 -15.95
N LYS A 752 48.29 27.84 -16.22
CA LYS A 752 47.69 28.26 -17.50
C LYS A 752 48.60 27.98 -18.70
N SER A 753 49.92 28.21 -18.55
CA SER A 753 50.89 27.84 -19.59
C SER A 753 50.96 26.34 -19.83
N MET A 754 50.85 25.51 -18.78
CA MET A 754 50.83 24.05 -18.92
C MET A 754 49.55 23.57 -19.60
N ALA A 755 48.38 24.11 -19.25
CA ALA A 755 47.11 23.83 -19.92
C ALA A 755 47.14 24.22 -21.42
N GLN A 756 47.64 25.42 -21.74
CA GLN A 756 47.80 25.88 -23.13
C GLN A 756 48.80 25.05 -23.92
N GLN A 757 49.90 24.62 -23.28
CA GLN A 757 50.90 23.75 -23.90
C GLN A 757 50.31 22.35 -24.17
N MET A 758 49.53 21.80 -23.23
CA MET A 758 48.80 20.53 -23.41
C MET A 758 47.88 20.60 -24.64
N GLN A 759 47.00 21.60 -24.70
CA GLN A 759 46.09 21.79 -25.83
C GLN A 759 46.86 21.97 -27.16
N SER A 760 47.91 22.79 -27.17
CA SER A 760 48.69 23.08 -28.38
C SER A 760 49.45 21.85 -28.89
N SER A 761 49.99 21.03 -27.99
CA SER A 761 50.66 19.76 -28.34
C SER A 761 49.68 18.72 -28.88
N MET A 762 48.46 18.65 -28.35
CA MET A 762 47.41 17.79 -28.91
C MET A 762 46.99 18.26 -30.31
N GLU A 763 46.67 19.55 -30.49
CA GLU A 763 46.28 20.09 -31.79
C GLU A 763 47.39 20.00 -32.87
N GLY A 764 48.66 20.11 -32.47
CA GLY A 764 49.81 19.95 -33.36
C GLY A 764 50.12 18.48 -33.68
N GLY A 765 50.10 17.60 -32.67
CA GLY A 765 50.35 16.17 -32.84
C GLY A 765 49.33 15.48 -33.76
N ASP A 766 48.06 15.89 -33.69
CA ASP A 766 47.01 15.46 -34.62
C ASP A 766 47.35 15.80 -36.09
N GLN A 767 48.01 16.93 -36.33
CA GLN A 767 48.40 17.33 -37.69
C GLN A 767 49.64 16.57 -38.17
N GLU A 768 50.70 16.52 -37.35
CA GLU A 768 51.94 15.77 -37.67
C GLU A 768 51.62 14.31 -37.98
N GLN A 769 50.73 13.69 -37.20
CA GLN A 769 50.29 12.33 -37.42
C GLN A 769 49.45 12.17 -38.70
N LEU A 770 48.60 13.13 -39.04
CA LEU A 770 47.80 13.06 -40.27
C LEU A 770 48.71 13.19 -41.51
N GLU A 771 49.80 13.96 -41.41
CA GLU A 771 50.86 14.02 -42.43
C GLU A 771 51.65 12.69 -42.54
N GLU A 772 52.02 12.07 -41.41
CA GLU A 772 52.65 10.72 -41.37
C GLU A 772 51.73 9.65 -41.98
N ASP A 773 50.47 9.59 -41.56
CA ASP A 773 49.45 8.66 -42.06
C ASP A 773 49.27 8.80 -43.58
N VAL A 774 49.26 10.04 -44.13
CA VAL A 774 49.17 10.28 -45.58
C VAL A 774 50.42 9.80 -46.33
N ALA A 775 51.61 9.99 -45.77
CA ALA A 775 52.84 9.47 -46.36
C ALA A 775 52.85 7.92 -46.37
N MET A 776 52.45 7.31 -45.25
CA MET A 776 52.34 5.86 -45.11
C MET A 776 51.30 5.27 -46.08
N LEU A 777 50.13 5.90 -46.23
CA LEU A 777 49.08 5.48 -47.16
C LEU A 777 49.54 5.45 -48.62
N ARG A 778 50.32 6.44 -49.07
CA ARG A 778 50.92 6.45 -50.42
C ARG A 778 51.82 5.23 -50.62
N GLN A 779 52.75 5.01 -49.70
CA GLN A 779 53.68 3.88 -49.76
C GLN A 779 52.97 2.52 -49.70
N ILE A 780 51.91 2.40 -48.90
CA ILE A 780 51.06 1.21 -48.85
C ILE A 780 50.37 0.97 -50.20
N LEU A 781 49.81 2.02 -50.80
CA LEU A 781 49.09 1.94 -52.08
C LEU A 781 50.04 1.57 -53.23
N ASP A 782 51.25 2.12 -53.27
CA ASP A 782 52.30 1.74 -54.23
C ASP A 782 52.68 0.26 -54.09
N ASN A 783 52.92 -0.20 -52.86
CA ASN A 783 53.24 -1.61 -52.59
C ASN A 783 52.10 -2.57 -52.94
N LEU A 784 50.85 -2.17 -52.69
CA LEU A 784 49.65 -2.93 -53.02
C LEU A 784 49.44 -3.03 -54.54
N LEU A 785 49.68 -1.95 -55.27
CA LEU A 785 49.61 -1.91 -56.73
C LEU A 785 50.71 -2.81 -57.34
N ALA A 786 51.95 -2.73 -56.83
CA ALA A 786 53.05 -3.60 -57.24
C ALA A 786 52.75 -5.09 -56.96
N TYR A 787 52.16 -5.40 -55.80
CA TYR A 787 51.66 -6.74 -55.49
C TYR A 787 50.58 -7.19 -56.48
N SER A 788 49.58 -6.35 -56.77
CA SER A 788 48.44 -6.72 -57.61
C SER A 788 48.86 -7.04 -59.06
N LEU A 789 49.73 -6.20 -59.64
CA LEU A 789 50.33 -6.45 -60.96
C LEU A 789 51.13 -7.75 -60.99
N SER A 790 51.97 -7.97 -59.99
CA SER A 790 52.80 -9.18 -59.88
C SER A 790 51.95 -10.45 -59.72
N GLN A 791 50.86 -10.37 -58.96
CA GLN A 791 49.87 -11.43 -58.80
C GLN A 791 49.13 -11.74 -60.12
N GLU A 792 48.80 -10.71 -60.90
CA GLU A 792 48.18 -10.87 -62.22
C GLU A 792 49.14 -11.54 -63.22
N ASP A 793 50.42 -11.18 -63.21
CA ASP A 793 51.43 -11.78 -64.09
C ASP A 793 51.71 -13.24 -63.76
N VAL A 794 51.81 -13.60 -62.47
CA VAL A 794 51.92 -15.02 -62.06
C VAL A 794 50.66 -15.80 -62.45
N MET A 795 49.47 -15.20 -62.32
CA MET A 795 48.21 -15.80 -62.79
C MET A 795 48.21 -16.03 -64.31
N LYS A 796 48.64 -15.06 -65.12
CA LYS A 796 48.78 -15.22 -66.59
C LYS A 796 49.71 -16.38 -66.93
N GLN A 797 50.84 -16.48 -66.23
CA GLN A 797 51.79 -17.55 -66.43
C GLN A 797 51.16 -18.93 -66.13
N PHE A 798 50.50 -19.11 -64.97
CA PHE A 798 49.79 -20.37 -64.67
C PHE A 798 48.66 -20.69 -65.67
N LYS A 799 47.89 -19.68 -66.14
CA LYS A 799 46.88 -19.85 -67.21
C LYS A 799 47.49 -20.39 -68.52
N SER A 800 48.75 -20.07 -68.81
CA SER A 800 49.44 -20.44 -70.06
C SER A 800 50.27 -21.73 -70.01
N MET A 801 50.45 -22.31 -68.81
CA MET A 801 51.41 -23.39 -68.59
C MET A 801 50.86 -24.79 -68.89
N LYS A 802 51.73 -25.64 -69.44
CA LYS A 802 51.52 -27.09 -69.52
C LYS A 802 52.03 -27.77 -68.24
N LEU A 803 51.29 -28.79 -67.81
CA LEU A 803 51.62 -29.64 -66.67
C LEU A 803 53.04 -30.23 -66.80
N GLY A 804 53.81 -30.21 -65.71
CA GLY A 804 55.17 -30.79 -65.64
C GLY A 804 56.33 -29.89 -66.10
N SER A 805 56.10 -28.62 -66.45
CA SER A 805 57.21 -27.70 -66.77
C SER A 805 58.02 -27.28 -65.53
N SER A 806 59.34 -27.13 -65.65
CA SER A 806 60.22 -26.66 -64.56
C SER A 806 59.88 -25.24 -64.07
N ALA A 807 59.19 -24.46 -64.91
CA ALA A 807 58.67 -23.14 -64.57
C ALA A 807 57.49 -23.20 -63.57
N TYR A 808 56.80 -24.33 -63.44
CA TYR A 808 55.67 -24.50 -62.51
C TYR A 808 56.13 -24.31 -61.05
N THR A 809 57.19 -25.01 -60.63
CA THR A 809 57.78 -24.87 -59.29
C THR A 809 58.35 -23.47 -59.05
N LYS A 810 58.94 -22.85 -60.07
CA LYS A 810 59.40 -21.45 -60.01
C LYS A 810 58.22 -20.53 -59.69
N ASN A 811 57.07 -20.73 -60.34
CA ASN A 811 55.89 -19.90 -60.17
C ASN A 811 55.18 -20.11 -58.83
N ILE A 812 55.18 -21.34 -58.30
CA ILE A 812 54.74 -21.57 -56.91
C ILE A 812 55.62 -20.78 -55.93
N LYS A 813 56.95 -20.75 -56.15
CA LYS A 813 57.86 -19.93 -55.33
C LYS A 813 57.59 -18.44 -55.47
N ILE A 814 57.23 -17.93 -56.65
CA ILE A 814 56.84 -16.51 -56.81
C ILE A 814 55.50 -16.25 -56.11
N GLN A 815 54.51 -17.15 -56.19
CA GLN A 815 53.24 -17.03 -55.46
C GLN A 815 53.44 -17.03 -53.93
N GLN A 816 54.38 -17.84 -53.43
CA GLN A 816 54.78 -17.85 -52.02
C GLN A 816 55.51 -16.55 -51.62
N ASN A 817 56.32 -15.96 -52.52
CA ASN A 817 56.92 -14.65 -52.27
C ASN A 817 55.86 -13.54 -52.24
N LEU A 818 54.87 -13.60 -53.13
CA LEU A 818 53.74 -12.66 -53.17
C LEU A 818 52.91 -12.71 -51.88
N LYS A 819 52.74 -13.89 -51.27
CA LYS A 819 52.19 -14.03 -49.91
C LYS A 819 52.96 -13.22 -48.87
N GLN A 820 54.30 -13.27 -48.90
CA GLN A 820 55.14 -12.53 -47.95
C GLN A 820 55.14 -11.02 -48.25
N GLN A 821 55.15 -10.62 -49.52
CA GLN A 821 55.03 -9.22 -49.92
C GLN A 821 53.68 -8.62 -49.46
N PHE A 822 52.58 -9.33 -49.69
CA PHE A 822 51.26 -8.89 -49.20
C PHE A 822 51.20 -8.84 -47.66
N LYS A 823 51.93 -9.70 -46.96
CA LYS A 823 52.04 -9.62 -45.50
C LYS A 823 52.61 -8.27 -45.03
N HIS A 824 53.60 -7.69 -45.74
CA HIS A 824 54.10 -6.35 -45.42
C HIS A 824 53.06 -5.25 -45.66
N VAL A 825 52.19 -5.40 -46.67
CA VAL A 825 51.06 -4.50 -46.92
C VAL A 825 50.01 -4.62 -45.79
N ASP A 826 49.67 -5.85 -45.39
CA ASP A 826 48.80 -6.15 -44.24
C ASP A 826 49.33 -5.55 -42.93
N ASP A 827 50.59 -5.84 -42.57
CA ASP A 827 51.21 -5.35 -41.34
C ASP A 827 51.28 -3.81 -41.30
N SER A 828 51.51 -3.15 -42.46
CA SER A 828 51.52 -1.69 -42.58
C SER A 828 50.11 -1.08 -42.48
N LEU A 829 49.12 -1.67 -43.15
CA LEU A 829 47.71 -1.26 -43.04
C LEU A 829 47.15 -1.44 -41.64
N PHE A 830 47.58 -2.51 -40.96
CA PHE A 830 47.24 -2.73 -39.57
C PHE A 830 47.86 -1.66 -38.66
N ALA A 831 49.15 -1.32 -38.84
CA ALA A 831 49.78 -0.25 -38.07
C ALA A 831 49.07 1.10 -38.22
N LEU A 832 48.64 1.45 -39.44
CA LEU A 832 47.83 2.64 -39.72
C LEU A 832 46.45 2.58 -39.04
N SER A 833 45.76 1.44 -39.09
CA SER A 833 44.41 1.31 -38.52
C SER A 833 44.37 1.31 -36.99
N LEU A 834 45.49 1.05 -36.31
CA LEU A 834 45.64 1.28 -34.86
C LEU A 834 45.61 2.77 -34.48
N ARG A 835 45.94 3.65 -35.43
CA ARG A 835 46.11 5.09 -35.22
C ARG A 835 44.91 5.91 -35.68
N ASN A 836 44.26 5.47 -36.77
CA ASN A 836 43.27 6.24 -37.48
C ASN A 836 41.90 5.51 -37.55
N PRO A 837 40.86 6.01 -36.84
CA PRO A 837 39.56 5.34 -36.78
C PRO A 837 38.79 5.35 -38.10
N LYS A 838 39.29 5.98 -39.17
CA LYS A 838 38.64 5.98 -40.50
C LYS A 838 39.08 4.86 -41.43
N VAL A 839 40.14 4.09 -41.10
CA VAL A 839 40.60 2.95 -41.92
C VAL A 839 39.58 1.81 -41.86
N ALA A 840 38.64 1.80 -42.80
CA ALA A 840 37.36 1.11 -42.69
C ALA A 840 37.45 -0.42 -42.48
N GLU A 841 36.39 -1.01 -41.92
CA GLU A 841 36.20 -2.46 -41.79
C GLU A 841 36.41 -3.22 -43.12
N ASP A 842 35.97 -2.63 -44.23
CA ASP A 842 36.15 -3.19 -45.57
C ASP A 842 37.62 -3.34 -45.97
N VAL A 843 38.53 -2.52 -45.40
CA VAL A 843 39.99 -2.67 -45.56
C VAL A 843 40.46 -3.98 -44.92
N THR A 844 40.15 -4.22 -43.64
CA THR A 844 40.50 -5.50 -42.95
C THR A 844 39.87 -6.71 -43.65
N LYS A 845 38.63 -6.57 -44.12
CA LYS A 845 37.88 -7.62 -44.81
C LYS A 845 38.51 -7.98 -46.15
N GLU A 846 38.83 -7.01 -47.01
CA GLU A 846 39.50 -7.30 -48.29
C GLU A 846 40.95 -7.77 -48.10
N ILE A 847 41.68 -7.28 -47.08
CA ILE A 847 42.96 -7.88 -46.65
C ILE A 847 42.79 -9.38 -46.35
N GLY A 848 41.78 -9.73 -45.55
CA GLY A 848 41.48 -11.13 -45.21
C GLY A 848 41.07 -11.96 -46.43
N ASN A 849 40.37 -11.36 -47.41
CA ASN A 849 40.05 -12.02 -48.68
C ASN A 849 41.29 -12.28 -49.53
N VAL A 850 42.23 -11.33 -49.60
CA VAL A 850 43.51 -11.51 -50.29
C VAL A 850 44.30 -12.65 -49.63
N GLN A 851 44.46 -12.64 -48.30
CA GLN A 851 45.20 -13.71 -47.59
C GLN A 851 44.61 -15.10 -47.84
N TYR A 852 43.30 -15.26 -47.69
CA TYR A 852 42.63 -16.53 -47.92
C TYR A 852 42.79 -17.03 -49.36
N ASN A 853 42.64 -16.14 -50.35
CA ASN A 853 42.76 -16.52 -51.75
C ASN A 853 44.21 -16.75 -52.19
N ILE A 854 45.19 -16.04 -51.64
CA ILE A 854 46.61 -16.39 -51.81
C ILE A 854 46.87 -17.80 -51.25
N ASP A 855 46.40 -18.10 -50.04
CA ASP A 855 46.64 -19.38 -49.37
C ASP A 855 45.98 -20.54 -50.12
N LYS A 856 44.72 -20.38 -50.55
CA LYS A 856 44.02 -21.36 -51.38
C LYS A 856 44.60 -21.48 -52.79
N ALA A 857 45.13 -20.40 -53.38
CA ALA A 857 45.90 -20.49 -54.61
C ALA A 857 47.16 -21.35 -54.41
N ILE A 858 47.92 -21.16 -53.33
CA ILE A 858 49.12 -21.95 -53.06
C ILE A 858 48.79 -23.42 -52.81
N GLU A 859 47.76 -23.72 -52.00
CA GLU A 859 47.27 -25.08 -51.74
C GLU A 859 46.88 -25.77 -53.07
N THR A 860 45.92 -25.19 -53.80
CA THR A 860 45.39 -25.80 -55.04
C THR A 860 46.39 -25.82 -56.21
N LEU A 861 47.34 -24.88 -56.30
CA LEU A 861 48.42 -24.93 -57.30
C LEU A 861 49.48 -25.99 -56.93
N THR A 862 49.73 -26.23 -55.64
CA THR A 862 50.62 -27.32 -55.19
C THR A 862 49.98 -28.68 -55.47
N ASP A 863 48.67 -28.80 -55.28
CA ASP A 863 47.85 -29.97 -55.64
C ASP A 863 47.58 -30.08 -57.16
N VAL A 864 48.23 -29.25 -57.98
CA VAL A 864 48.17 -29.28 -59.46
C VAL A 864 46.76 -28.95 -60.04
N GLN A 865 45.85 -28.44 -59.21
CA GLN A 865 44.48 -28.04 -59.59
C GLN A 865 44.45 -26.63 -60.22
N VAL A 866 45.21 -26.44 -61.31
CA VAL A 866 45.48 -25.14 -61.96
C VAL A 866 44.22 -24.27 -62.17
N PRO A 867 43.08 -24.75 -62.67
CA PRO A 867 41.90 -23.89 -62.87
C PRO A 867 41.34 -23.30 -61.57
N LYS A 868 41.38 -24.06 -60.45
CA LYS A 868 40.96 -23.55 -59.13
C LYS A 868 41.98 -22.58 -58.57
N GLY A 869 43.28 -22.92 -58.69
CA GLY A 869 44.38 -22.04 -58.27
C GLY A 869 44.32 -20.68 -58.95
N VAL A 870 44.19 -20.67 -60.26
CA VAL A 870 44.00 -19.46 -61.08
C VAL A 870 42.75 -18.67 -60.68
N SER A 871 41.64 -19.34 -60.35
CA SER A 871 40.43 -18.69 -59.85
C SER A 871 40.68 -17.97 -58.52
N HIS A 872 41.36 -18.61 -57.58
CA HIS A 872 41.80 -17.98 -56.33
C HIS A 872 42.77 -16.82 -56.57
N GLN A 873 43.73 -16.94 -57.48
CA GLN A 873 44.61 -15.82 -57.86
C GLN A 873 43.81 -14.62 -58.38
N GLN A 874 42.76 -14.86 -59.19
CA GLN A 874 41.87 -13.81 -59.70
C GLN A 874 41.06 -13.13 -58.57
N TYR A 875 40.57 -13.90 -57.60
CA TYR A 875 39.91 -13.32 -56.41
C TYR A 875 40.90 -12.50 -55.55
N ALA A 876 42.14 -12.95 -55.39
CA ALA A 876 43.18 -12.20 -54.69
C ALA A 876 43.49 -10.86 -55.39
N THR A 877 43.66 -10.84 -56.72
CA THR A 877 43.83 -9.61 -57.51
C THR A 877 42.60 -8.69 -57.40
N SER A 878 41.38 -9.24 -57.46
CA SER A 878 40.15 -8.46 -57.33
C SER A 878 40.02 -7.79 -55.95
N SER A 879 40.31 -8.51 -54.87
CA SER A 879 40.31 -7.95 -53.51
C SER A 879 41.42 -6.92 -53.30
N ALA A 880 42.61 -7.14 -53.87
CA ALA A 880 43.70 -6.16 -53.82
C ALA A 880 43.36 -4.86 -54.57
N ASN A 881 42.66 -4.94 -55.70
CA ASN A 881 42.23 -3.76 -56.45
C ASN A 881 41.16 -2.95 -55.71
N LYS A 882 40.17 -3.60 -55.09
CA LYS A 882 39.20 -2.92 -54.21
C LYS A 882 39.88 -2.27 -53.01
N LEU A 883 40.87 -2.95 -52.43
CA LEU A 883 41.66 -2.42 -51.32
C LEU A 883 42.41 -1.15 -51.77
N ALA A 884 42.99 -1.13 -52.96
CA ALA A 884 43.64 0.06 -53.52
C ALA A 884 42.65 1.21 -53.79
N ASP A 885 41.43 0.90 -54.25
CA ASP A 885 40.35 1.88 -54.45
C ASP A 885 39.94 2.55 -53.13
N PHE A 886 39.64 1.76 -52.08
CA PHE A 886 39.32 2.28 -50.74
C PHE A 886 40.46 3.10 -50.12
N LEU A 887 41.71 2.70 -50.33
CA LEU A 887 42.87 3.43 -49.82
C LEU A 887 43.13 4.72 -50.60
N SER A 888 42.85 4.74 -51.90
CA SER A 888 42.87 5.94 -52.74
C SER A 888 41.83 6.96 -52.25
N ASP A 889 40.59 6.54 -52.01
CA ASP A 889 39.53 7.39 -51.48
C ASP A 889 39.87 7.92 -50.07
N LEU A 890 40.40 7.07 -49.19
CA LEU A 890 40.80 7.48 -47.86
C LEU A 890 41.97 8.48 -47.90
N LEU A 891 42.96 8.23 -48.76
CA LEU A 891 44.08 9.13 -49.04
C LEU A 891 43.59 10.49 -49.59
N ASN A 892 42.66 10.49 -50.54
CA ASN A 892 42.05 11.71 -51.09
C ASN A 892 41.30 12.50 -50.02
N ASN A 893 40.52 11.83 -49.17
CA ASN A 893 39.80 12.45 -48.05
C ASN A 893 40.75 13.05 -47.00
N MET A 894 41.88 12.39 -46.71
CA MET A 894 42.91 12.93 -45.82
C MET A 894 43.67 14.10 -46.46
N GLN A 895 44.04 14.02 -47.75
CA GLN A 895 44.66 15.12 -48.48
C GLN A 895 43.73 16.34 -48.59
N MET A 896 42.44 16.17 -48.84
CA MET A 896 41.45 17.27 -48.79
C MET A 896 41.31 17.89 -47.38
N SER A 897 41.62 17.11 -46.34
CA SER A 897 41.66 17.62 -44.96
C SER A 897 42.93 18.42 -44.67
N MET A 898 44.08 18.05 -45.26
CA MET A 898 45.35 18.79 -45.17
C MET A 898 45.43 20.02 -46.07
N SER A 899 44.82 19.98 -47.26
CA SER A 899 44.90 21.05 -48.27
C SER A 899 44.13 22.34 -47.90
N LYS A 900 43.78 22.51 -46.62
CA LYS A 900 43.38 23.79 -46.03
C LYS A 900 44.64 24.49 -45.49
N PRO A 901 45.18 25.52 -46.15
CA PRO A 901 46.39 26.18 -45.68
C PRO A 901 46.21 26.75 -44.26
N GLY A 902 47.23 26.54 -43.43
CA GLY A 902 47.17 26.87 -42.00
C GLY A 902 47.14 28.37 -41.71
N GLN A 903 45.96 28.89 -41.39
CA GLN A 903 45.71 29.68 -40.17
C GLN A 903 44.20 29.82 -39.96
N GLY A 904 43.66 29.14 -38.94
CA GLY A 904 42.24 29.14 -38.60
C GLY A 904 41.43 28.01 -39.26
N LYS A 905 40.94 27.06 -38.44
CA LYS A 905 39.92 26.07 -38.86
C LYS A 905 38.55 26.74 -38.97
N PRO A 906 37.88 26.81 -40.15
CA PRO A 906 36.43 26.92 -40.19
C PRO A 906 35.80 25.54 -39.94
N LYS A 907 34.80 25.48 -39.05
CA LYS A 907 33.96 24.29 -38.88
C LYS A 907 33.13 24.05 -40.16
N PRO A 908 32.88 22.81 -40.57
CA PRO A 908 31.97 22.52 -41.68
C PRO A 908 30.51 22.60 -41.21
N GLY A 909 29.75 23.56 -41.76
CA GLY A 909 28.35 23.84 -41.42
C GLY A 909 28.07 25.33 -41.58
N ASP A 910 27.53 25.70 -42.75
CA ASP A 910 27.22 27.06 -43.25
C ASP A 910 28.38 28.07 -43.32
N GLY A 911 28.42 28.81 -44.44
CA GLY A 911 29.54 29.67 -44.82
C GLY A 911 29.75 30.84 -43.86
N GLN A 912 30.84 30.83 -43.10
CA GLN A 912 31.22 31.93 -42.22
C GLN A 912 32.07 32.98 -42.97
N GLY A 913 31.65 34.25 -42.88
CA GLY A 913 32.46 35.40 -43.26
C GLY A 913 33.57 35.71 -42.24
N MET A 914 34.42 36.70 -42.55
CA MET A 914 35.48 37.18 -41.65
C MET A 914 34.91 37.76 -40.36
N GLN A 915 35.58 37.54 -39.23
CA GLN A 915 35.14 38.07 -37.93
C GLN A 915 35.52 39.55 -37.78
N LEU A 916 34.87 40.25 -36.85
CA LEU A 916 35.10 41.67 -36.63
C LEU A 916 36.59 42.04 -36.33
N PRO A 917 37.36 41.28 -35.52
CA PRO A 917 38.79 41.54 -35.33
C PRO A 917 39.62 41.37 -36.61
N ASP A 918 39.31 40.35 -37.42
CA ASP A 918 39.99 40.11 -38.70
C ASP A 918 39.75 41.26 -39.68
N ILE A 919 38.52 41.78 -39.69
CA ILE A 919 38.12 42.92 -40.52
C ILE A 919 38.89 44.17 -40.08
N ILE A 920 39.03 44.42 -38.77
CA ILE A 920 39.85 45.53 -38.23
C ILE A 920 41.31 45.41 -38.66
N GLN A 921 41.90 44.21 -38.52
CA GLN A 921 43.31 43.99 -38.84
C GLN A 921 43.58 44.15 -40.35
N LYS A 922 42.68 43.67 -41.21
CA LYS A 922 42.77 43.89 -42.67
C LYS A 922 42.48 45.32 -43.09
N GLN A 923 41.54 46.01 -42.43
CA GLN A 923 41.27 47.44 -42.67
C GLN A 923 42.48 48.31 -42.29
N LYS A 924 43.19 47.95 -41.21
CA LYS A 924 44.47 48.56 -40.85
C LYS A 924 45.55 48.29 -41.91
N GLY A 925 45.66 47.05 -42.39
CA GLY A 925 46.58 46.67 -43.47
C GLY A 925 46.34 47.45 -44.76
N LEU A 926 45.09 47.69 -45.13
CA LEU A 926 44.72 48.57 -46.26
C LEU A 926 45.17 50.02 -46.06
N GLY A 927 45.00 50.57 -44.86
CA GLY A 927 45.50 51.91 -44.52
C GLY A 927 47.04 52.01 -44.55
N GLU A 928 47.75 50.91 -44.28
CA GLU A 928 49.21 50.82 -44.38
C GLU A 928 49.69 50.64 -45.83
N LYS A 929 49.07 49.75 -46.63
CA LYS A 929 49.29 49.65 -48.09
C LYS A 929 49.07 50.99 -48.78
N MET A 930 47.98 51.68 -48.45
CA MET A 930 47.65 52.99 -49.02
C MET A 930 48.68 54.08 -48.62
N LYS A 931 49.24 54.03 -47.39
CA LYS A 931 50.35 54.90 -46.98
C LYS A 931 51.67 54.61 -47.69
N GLN A 932 51.89 53.38 -48.14
CA GLN A 932 53.06 53.02 -48.95
C GLN A 932 52.90 53.51 -50.39
N GLY A 933 51.73 53.32 -51.01
CA GLY A 933 51.42 53.88 -52.34
C GLY A 933 51.50 55.41 -52.42
N MET A 934 51.27 56.11 -51.31
CA MET A 934 51.44 57.58 -51.23
C MET A 934 52.90 58.05 -51.01
N LYS A 935 53.90 57.16 -50.98
CA LYS A 935 55.30 57.52 -50.64
C LYS A 935 56.31 57.44 -51.78
N GLU A 936 55.95 56.91 -52.94
CA GLU A 936 56.80 57.00 -54.14
C GLU A 936 56.57 58.35 -54.83
N GLY A 937 57.18 59.40 -54.29
CA GLY A 937 57.02 60.75 -54.85
C GLY A 937 57.50 61.91 -54.01
N ASP A 938 58.63 61.80 -53.27
CA ASP A 938 59.41 62.98 -52.84
C ASP A 938 60.74 62.62 -52.12
N LYS A 939 61.88 62.67 -52.84
CA LYS A 939 63.03 63.59 -52.62
C LYS A 939 64.38 63.10 -53.19
N PRO A 940 65.32 64.02 -53.50
CA PRO A 940 66.47 63.72 -54.35
C PRO A 940 67.83 63.66 -53.62
N GLY A 941 68.78 62.97 -54.26
CA GLY A 941 70.10 63.56 -54.55
C GLY A 941 71.27 63.30 -53.60
N GLN A 942 72.40 62.94 -54.22
CA GLN A 942 73.79 62.89 -53.71
C GLN A 942 74.13 61.81 -52.66
N GLY A 943 75.22 61.10 -52.94
CA GLY A 943 75.97 60.27 -52.00
C GLY A 943 77.46 60.27 -52.37
N GLN A 944 78.31 59.57 -51.63
CA GLN A 944 79.64 59.16 -52.09
C GLN A 944 80.25 58.03 -51.24
N SER A 945 81.00 57.16 -51.91
CA SER A 945 82.31 56.56 -51.51
C SER A 945 82.54 56.21 -50.02
N GLY A 946 82.74 54.95 -49.61
CA GLY A 946 83.95 54.13 -49.88
C GLY A 946 84.82 54.08 -48.59
N LYS A 947 85.63 53.07 -48.24
CA LYS A 947 86.20 51.87 -48.90
C LYS A 947 86.55 50.85 -47.79
N SER A 948 86.42 49.52 -48.00
CA SER A 948 87.48 48.52 -48.30
C SER A 948 86.75 47.15 -48.45
N GLY A 949 87.07 46.16 -49.29
CA GLY A 949 88.36 45.63 -49.76
C GLY A 949 88.85 44.53 -48.79
N GLU A 950 89.07 43.24 -49.12
CA GLU A 950 88.92 42.41 -50.34
C GLU A 950 88.68 40.92 -49.88
N GLY A 951 88.32 39.90 -50.70
CA GLY A 951 87.95 39.80 -52.12
C GLY A 951 88.20 38.39 -52.75
N LYS A 952 87.74 38.21 -54.00
CA LYS A 952 88.11 37.18 -55.03
C LYS A 952 87.50 35.76 -55.11
N ASP A 953 87.50 35.30 -56.38
CA ASP A 953 87.22 33.99 -57.00
C ASP A 953 85.77 33.40 -56.91
N GLY A 954 85.17 32.80 -57.96
CA GLY A 954 85.57 32.75 -59.38
C GLY A 954 84.75 31.76 -60.26
N LYS A 955 84.25 32.23 -61.42
CA LYS A 955 83.90 31.53 -62.70
C LYS A 955 82.72 30.55 -62.86
N GLU A 956 82.01 30.76 -63.99
CA GLU A 956 81.42 29.81 -64.98
C GLU A 956 80.32 28.79 -64.54
N GLY A 957 79.33 28.41 -65.36
CA GLY A 957 78.93 28.83 -66.72
C GLY A 957 78.14 27.74 -67.49
N GLN A 958 77.17 28.14 -68.35
CA GLN A 958 76.38 27.28 -69.29
C GLN A 958 75.44 26.24 -68.61
N GLY A 959 74.37 25.66 -69.18
CA GLY A 959 73.71 25.62 -70.52
C GLY A 959 73.02 24.22 -70.60
N LYS A 960 71.79 23.97 -71.07
CA LYS A 960 71.14 24.27 -72.35
C LYS A 960 69.65 23.81 -72.33
N GLN A 961 68.88 24.37 -73.27
CA GLN A 961 67.88 23.77 -74.20
C GLN A 961 67.59 22.23 -74.12
N GLY A 962 66.40 21.71 -74.48
CA GLY A 962 65.16 22.34 -74.98
C GLY A 962 64.36 21.42 -75.96
N GLN A 963 63.15 21.87 -76.37
CA GLN A 963 62.24 21.30 -77.43
C GLN A 963 61.55 19.95 -77.12
N GLY A 964 60.34 19.62 -77.63
CA GLY A 964 59.35 20.32 -78.49
C GLY A 964 57.91 19.84 -78.17
N LYS A 965 56.82 20.57 -78.53
CA LYS A 965 56.03 20.50 -79.81
C LYS A 965 55.55 19.08 -80.17
N GLU A 966 54.31 18.76 -80.56
CA GLU A 966 53.06 19.43 -81.02
C GLU A 966 51.85 18.52 -80.60
N GLY A 967 50.54 18.74 -80.81
CA GLY A 967 49.73 19.82 -81.41
C GLY A 967 48.31 19.32 -81.81
N GLN A 968 47.28 20.19 -81.72
CA GLN A 968 45.93 20.14 -82.37
C GLN A 968 44.95 18.95 -82.17
N GLY A 969 43.62 19.21 -82.25
CA GLY A 969 42.70 18.13 -82.68
C GLY A 969 41.17 18.10 -82.45
N ASN A 970 40.43 19.21 -82.25
CA ASN A 970 38.98 19.43 -82.57
C ASN A 970 37.87 18.32 -82.50
N GLY A 971 36.67 18.70 -82.05
CA GLY A 971 35.36 18.07 -82.43
C GLY A 971 34.28 18.11 -81.33
N GLN A 972 33.40 19.14 -81.28
CA GLN A 972 31.98 19.14 -81.75
C GLN A 972 31.04 18.09 -81.10
N GLY A 973 29.81 18.37 -80.66
CA GLY A 973 28.96 19.58 -80.59
C GLY A 973 27.87 19.38 -79.51
N LYS A 974 26.73 20.09 -79.42
CA LYS A 974 25.96 20.89 -80.39
C LYS A 974 24.81 21.65 -79.67
N SER A 975 24.45 22.87 -80.12
CA SER A 975 23.15 23.61 -79.94
C SER A 975 22.57 23.81 -78.51
N GLY A 976 22.03 24.96 -78.07
CA GLY A 976 21.48 26.19 -78.70
C GLY A 976 20.24 26.62 -77.86
N GLN A 977 19.59 27.79 -77.94
CA GLN A 977 19.76 29.07 -78.65
C GLN A 977 18.68 30.07 -78.11
N GLY A 978 18.92 31.40 -78.12
CA GLY A 978 17.91 32.45 -77.78
C GLY A 978 18.46 33.53 -76.82
N LYS A 979 18.71 34.83 -77.13
CA LYS A 979 18.00 35.90 -77.89
C LYS A 979 16.68 36.37 -77.23
N ASP A 980 16.31 37.66 -77.19
CA ASP A 980 16.85 38.97 -77.69
C ASP A 980 16.71 40.03 -76.54
N GLY A 981 17.38 41.20 -76.47
CA GLY A 981 17.23 42.44 -77.30
C GLY A 981 16.29 43.47 -76.62
N LYS A 982 16.37 44.81 -76.81
CA LYS A 982 17.20 45.66 -77.68
C LYS A 982 16.98 47.18 -77.38
N GLY A 983 17.97 48.04 -77.71
CA GLY A 983 17.80 49.48 -78.00
C GLY A 983 17.95 50.45 -76.81
N GLY A 984 18.51 51.66 -76.94
CA GLY A 984 19.19 52.39 -78.03
C GLY A 984 19.71 53.73 -77.44
N GLN A 985 20.36 54.71 -78.08
CA GLN A 985 21.02 54.91 -79.37
C GLN A 985 21.55 56.38 -79.32
N SER A 986 22.84 56.58 -79.59
CA SER A 986 23.50 57.82 -80.10
C SER A 986 23.31 59.22 -79.46
N GLY A 987 24.44 59.89 -79.21
CA GLY A 987 24.59 61.35 -79.06
C GLY A 987 26.04 61.76 -79.28
N GLU A 988 26.32 62.79 -80.11
CA GLU A 988 27.64 63.04 -80.72
C GLU A 988 28.26 64.40 -80.30
N LYS A 989 29.60 64.46 -80.23
CA LYS A 989 30.51 65.65 -80.34
C LYS A 989 30.43 66.83 -79.35
N GLY A 990 31.62 67.19 -78.83
CA GLY A 990 31.97 68.48 -78.21
C GLY A 990 33.40 68.42 -77.67
N ASN A 991 34.29 69.38 -78.00
CA ASN A 991 35.75 69.18 -77.99
C ASN A 991 36.55 69.97 -76.93
N ASP A 992 37.80 69.51 -76.73
CA ASP A 992 39.00 70.18 -76.18
C ASP A 992 39.10 70.59 -74.69
N GLY A 993 40.20 70.11 -74.08
CA GLY A 993 40.76 70.53 -72.80
C GLY A 993 42.09 69.79 -72.56
N LYS A 994 43.20 70.54 -72.45
CA LYS A 994 44.58 70.04 -72.54
C LYS A 994 45.15 69.39 -71.27
N ASP A 995 46.23 68.62 -71.51
CA ASP A 995 47.35 68.24 -70.62
C ASP A 995 47.10 67.21 -69.49
N GLY A 996 48.03 66.25 -69.38
CA GLY A 996 48.07 65.23 -68.31
C GLY A 996 48.63 63.88 -68.78
N ASN A 997 49.96 63.76 -68.89
CA ASN A 997 50.62 62.46 -68.98
C ASN A 997 50.64 61.78 -67.59
N ASP A 998 50.95 60.48 -67.56
CA ASP A 998 51.12 59.61 -66.37
C ASP A 998 49.81 59.03 -65.80
N GLY A 999 49.74 57.68 -65.65
CA GLY A 999 48.57 57.04 -65.01
C GLY A 999 48.37 55.53 -65.13
N GLU A 1000 49.20 54.76 -65.87
CA GLU A 1000 48.92 53.32 -66.08
C GLU A 1000 49.35 52.40 -64.91
N GLY A 1001 50.22 52.86 -63.99
CA GLY A 1001 50.63 52.08 -62.81
C GLY A 1001 49.65 52.16 -61.62
N ASP A 1002 49.02 53.31 -61.39
CA ASP A 1002 48.15 53.54 -60.23
C ASP A 1002 46.79 52.84 -60.35
N ALA A 1003 46.28 52.66 -61.57
CA ALA A 1003 44.95 52.13 -61.81
C ALA A 1003 44.76 50.68 -61.30
N GLU A 1004 45.79 49.84 -61.41
CA GLU A 1004 45.75 48.46 -60.92
C GLU A 1004 45.77 48.39 -59.39
N ALA A 1005 46.66 49.15 -58.74
CA ALA A 1005 46.74 49.25 -57.29
C ALA A 1005 45.46 49.83 -56.66
N ILE A 1006 44.87 50.87 -57.26
CA ILE A 1006 43.58 51.44 -56.84
C ILE A 1006 42.46 50.38 -56.95
N MET A 1007 42.44 49.60 -58.04
CA MET A 1007 41.45 48.53 -58.25
C MET A 1007 41.62 47.34 -57.30
N GLU A 1008 42.85 46.99 -56.92
CA GLU A 1008 43.10 45.94 -55.92
C GLU A 1008 42.62 46.37 -54.52
N ILE A 1009 43.04 47.57 -54.07
CA ILE A 1009 42.64 48.14 -52.78
C ILE A 1009 41.11 48.36 -52.72
N TYR A 1010 40.48 48.75 -53.83
CA TYR A 1010 39.01 48.82 -53.94
C TYR A 1010 38.35 47.43 -53.77
N LYS A 1011 38.85 46.39 -54.45
CA LYS A 1011 38.33 45.01 -54.31
C LYS A 1011 38.51 44.46 -52.89
N GLU A 1012 39.62 44.76 -52.22
CA GLU A 1012 39.83 44.39 -50.82
C GLU A 1012 38.87 45.15 -49.88
N GLN A 1013 38.69 46.47 -50.08
CA GLN A 1013 37.78 47.30 -49.28
C GLN A 1013 36.32 46.83 -49.37
N VAL A 1014 35.82 46.51 -50.58
CA VAL A 1014 34.47 45.99 -50.80
C VAL A 1014 34.28 44.64 -50.09
N LYS A 1015 35.26 43.73 -50.17
CA LYS A 1015 35.22 42.44 -49.46
C LYS A 1015 35.14 42.61 -47.94
N LEU A 1016 35.83 43.60 -47.38
CA LEU A 1016 35.73 43.91 -45.95
C LEU A 1016 34.37 44.47 -45.56
N ARG A 1017 33.77 45.35 -46.37
CA ARG A 1017 32.42 45.87 -46.13
C ARG A 1017 31.37 44.76 -46.15
N GLU A 1018 31.45 43.85 -47.13
CA GLU A 1018 30.50 42.72 -47.22
C GLU A 1018 30.67 41.71 -46.07
N ALA A 1019 31.90 41.46 -45.63
CA ALA A 1019 32.14 40.62 -44.47
C ALA A 1019 31.62 41.28 -43.18
N LEU A 1020 31.85 42.60 -43.00
CA LEU A 1020 31.32 43.36 -41.87
C LEU A 1020 29.80 43.31 -41.83
N GLN A 1021 29.14 43.48 -42.97
CA GLN A 1021 27.68 43.43 -43.05
C GLN A 1021 27.11 42.06 -42.64
N LYS A 1022 27.80 40.97 -43.02
CA LYS A 1022 27.42 39.60 -42.61
C LYS A 1022 27.67 39.34 -41.12
N GLU A 1023 28.78 39.83 -40.58
CA GLU A 1023 29.15 39.66 -39.17
C GLU A 1023 28.27 40.50 -38.22
N LEU A 1024 27.84 41.69 -38.65
CA LEU A 1024 26.87 42.53 -37.93
C LEU A 1024 25.49 41.86 -37.83
N ALA A 1025 24.97 41.37 -38.96
CA ALA A 1025 23.70 40.66 -39.01
C ALA A 1025 23.72 39.38 -38.15
N LYS A 1026 24.83 38.62 -38.21
CA LYS A 1026 25.04 37.41 -37.39
C LYS A 1026 25.06 37.68 -35.88
N LYS A 1027 25.49 38.89 -35.46
CA LYS A 1027 25.53 39.31 -34.05
C LYS A 1027 24.32 40.14 -33.61
N GLY A 1028 23.35 40.39 -34.50
CA GLY A 1028 22.17 41.22 -34.20
C GLY A 1028 22.46 42.71 -34.01
N LEU A 1029 23.63 43.20 -34.47
CA LEU A 1029 24.14 44.56 -34.21
C LEU A 1029 23.97 45.51 -35.41
N ASP A 1030 23.04 45.20 -36.32
CA ASP A 1030 22.78 45.98 -37.53
C ASP A 1030 22.47 47.47 -37.25
N ALA A 1031 21.90 47.79 -36.08
CA ALA A 1031 21.63 49.17 -35.69
C ALA A 1031 22.93 49.95 -35.42
N GLN A 1032 23.84 49.41 -34.61
CA GLN A 1032 25.13 50.04 -34.30
C GLN A 1032 26.11 50.04 -35.48
N GLY A 1033 26.06 49.04 -36.36
CA GLY A 1033 27.03 48.88 -37.46
C GLY A 1033 26.74 49.67 -38.75
N ARG A 1034 25.51 50.18 -38.94
CA ARG A 1034 25.09 50.88 -40.17
C ARG A 1034 25.94 52.10 -40.54
N SER A 1035 26.37 52.88 -39.55
CA SER A 1035 27.20 54.08 -39.76
C SER A 1035 28.55 53.72 -40.40
N VAL A 1036 29.18 52.65 -39.91
CA VAL A 1036 30.47 52.15 -40.40
C VAL A 1036 30.36 51.58 -41.82
N LEU A 1037 29.28 50.84 -42.10
CA LEU A 1037 29.00 50.32 -43.45
C LEU A 1037 28.81 51.45 -44.48
N GLU A 1038 28.12 52.54 -44.13
CA GLU A 1038 27.98 53.70 -45.01
C GLU A 1038 29.30 54.45 -45.21
N GLN A 1039 30.12 54.61 -44.16
CA GLN A 1039 31.46 55.20 -44.30
C GLN A 1039 32.34 54.36 -45.25
N MET A 1040 32.28 53.02 -45.17
CA MET A 1040 32.98 52.13 -46.11
C MET A 1040 32.52 52.34 -47.56
N LYS A 1041 31.22 52.38 -47.84
CA LYS A 1041 30.69 52.68 -49.21
C LYS A 1041 31.14 54.05 -49.72
N GLN A 1042 31.17 55.06 -48.86
CA GLN A 1042 31.63 56.40 -49.25
C GLN A 1042 33.13 56.40 -49.55
N SER A 1043 33.94 55.67 -48.78
CA SER A 1043 35.37 55.50 -49.03
C SER A 1043 35.63 54.71 -50.31
N GLU A 1044 34.89 53.63 -50.57
CA GLU A 1044 34.89 52.86 -51.83
C GLU A 1044 34.65 53.79 -53.03
N LYS A 1045 33.59 54.60 -52.99
CA LYS A 1045 33.23 55.53 -54.06
C LYS A 1045 34.27 56.64 -54.24
N GLN A 1046 34.90 57.15 -53.18
CA GLN A 1046 35.92 58.19 -53.30
C GLN A 1046 37.30 57.65 -53.70
N LEU A 1047 37.63 56.41 -53.37
CA LEU A 1047 38.86 55.75 -53.83
C LEU A 1047 38.86 55.61 -55.36
N LEU A 1048 37.74 55.16 -55.95
CA LEU A 1048 37.55 55.13 -57.41
C LEU A 1048 37.60 56.52 -58.08
N ASN A 1049 36.99 57.55 -57.47
CA ASN A 1049 36.85 58.87 -58.11
C ASN A 1049 38.05 59.81 -57.88
N LYS A 1050 38.91 59.55 -56.89
CA LYS A 1050 39.99 60.47 -56.48
C LYS A 1050 41.36 59.81 -56.22
N GLY A 1051 41.47 58.49 -56.27
CA GLY A 1051 42.71 57.75 -56.06
C GLY A 1051 43.31 57.89 -54.65
N PHE A 1052 44.63 57.73 -54.55
CA PHE A 1052 45.39 57.78 -53.28
C PHE A 1052 45.61 59.20 -52.73
N LYS A 1053 44.52 59.94 -52.46
CA LYS A 1053 44.59 61.24 -51.78
C LYS A 1053 44.52 61.11 -50.26
N ASN A 1054 45.16 62.04 -49.55
CA ASN A 1054 45.22 62.07 -48.08
C ASN A 1054 43.81 62.12 -47.43
N GLU A 1055 42.83 62.75 -48.10
CA GLU A 1055 41.40 62.73 -47.71
C GLU A 1055 40.84 61.31 -47.61
N ASN A 1056 41.16 60.45 -48.58
CA ASN A 1056 40.70 59.06 -48.64
C ASN A 1056 41.42 58.20 -47.58
N LEU A 1057 42.72 58.45 -47.35
CA LEU A 1057 43.49 57.78 -46.30
C LEU A 1057 42.93 58.11 -44.90
N GLN A 1058 42.61 59.38 -44.62
CA GLN A 1058 42.00 59.76 -43.35
C GLN A 1058 40.63 59.11 -43.15
N ARG A 1059 39.84 58.90 -44.22
CA ARG A 1059 38.56 58.17 -44.16
C ARG A 1059 38.77 56.69 -43.82
N ILE A 1060 39.74 56.01 -44.42
CA ILE A 1060 40.10 54.62 -44.09
C ILE A 1060 40.56 54.48 -42.63
N LEU A 1061 41.33 55.45 -42.11
CA LEU A 1061 41.75 55.49 -40.70
C LEU A 1061 40.58 55.77 -39.75
N ASN A 1062 39.61 56.62 -40.11
CA ASN A 1062 38.40 56.84 -39.32
C ASN A 1062 37.50 55.60 -39.28
N ILE A 1063 37.33 54.89 -40.41
CA ILE A 1063 36.63 53.60 -40.46
C ILE A 1063 37.28 52.59 -39.51
N GLN A 1064 38.62 52.53 -39.47
CA GLN A 1064 39.36 51.68 -38.54
C GLN A 1064 39.07 52.04 -37.06
N GLN A 1065 38.97 53.33 -36.72
CA GLN A 1065 38.62 53.76 -35.37
C GLN A 1065 37.18 53.40 -34.97
N GLU A 1066 36.21 53.56 -35.87
CA GLU A 1066 34.81 53.18 -35.59
C GLU A 1066 34.65 51.65 -35.48
N LEU A 1067 35.37 50.86 -36.27
CA LEU A 1067 35.42 49.40 -36.10
C LEU A 1067 36.01 48.98 -34.75
N LEU A 1068 37.05 49.67 -34.27
CA LEU A 1068 37.62 49.43 -32.93
C LEU A 1068 36.63 49.74 -31.80
N LYS A 1069 35.85 50.83 -31.92
CA LYS A 1069 34.75 51.14 -30.98
C LYS A 1069 33.68 50.03 -30.98
N LEU A 1070 33.28 49.58 -32.17
CA LEU A 1070 32.31 48.49 -32.34
C LEU A 1070 32.80 47.19 -31.67
N ASN A 1071 34.09 46.85 -31.80
CA ASN A 1071 34.67 45.66 -31.19
C ASN A 1071 34.70 45.73 -29.65
N ASN A 1072 34.99 46.92 -29.07
CA ASN A 1072 34.93 47.11 -27.62
C ASN A 1072 33.49 46.95 -27.08
N ALA A 1073 32.48 47.42 -27.81
CA ALA A 1073 31.07 47.21 -27.45
C ALA A 1073 30.68 45.72 -27.46
N VAL A 1074 31.12 44.96 -28.48
CA VAL A 1074 30.93 43.50 -28.55
C VAL A 1074 31.62 42.79 -27.38
N GLN A 1075 32.83 43.22 -26.98
CA GLN A 1075 33.54 42.62 -25.85
C GLN A 1075 32.85 42.88 -24.51
N GLN A 1076 32.25 44.05 -24.28
CA GLN A 1076 31.49 44.34 -23.07
C GLN A 1076 30.24 43.45 -22.96
N GLN A 1077 29.49 43.29 -24.05
CA GLN A 1077 28.30 42.42 -24.07
C GLN A 1077 28.65 40.92 -23.88
N GLY A 1078 29.85 40.50 -24.32
CA GLY A 1078 30.41 39.17 -24.04
C GLY A 1078 31.01 38.99 -22.64
N GLN A 1079 31.18 40.07 -21.87
CA GLN A 1079 31.56 40.01 -20.45
C GLN A 1079 30.33 39.91 -19.54
N ASP A 1080 29.19 40.51 -19.90
CA ASP A 1080 27.94 40.38 -19.13
C ASP A 1080 27.41 38.93 -19.13
N THR A 1081 27.45 38.24 -20.28
CA THR A 1081 27.12 36.80 -20.36
C THR A 1081 28.13 35.88 -19.65
N LYS A 1082 29.32 36.40 -19.26
CA LYS A 1082 30.28 35.74 -18.35
C LYS A 1082 30.19 36.27 -16.91
N ARG A 1083 29.28 37.18 -16.62
CA ARG A 1083 29.04 37.80 -15.30
C ARG A 1083 27.67 37.51 -14.71
N GLU A 1084 26.87 36.63 -15.32
CA GLU A 1084 25.94 35.80 -14.53
C GLU A 1084 26.73 34.73 -13.76
N SER A 1085 27.46 35.21 -12.76
CA SER A 1085 27.90 34.38 -11.65
C SER A 1085 26.66 33.98 -10.86
N GLU A 1086 26.13 32.78 -11.11
CA GLU A 1086 25.19 32.17 -10.16
C GLU A 1086 25.81 32.24 -8.76
N THR A 1087 25.19 33.01 -7.89
CA THR A 1087 25.80 33.39 -6.61
C THR A 1087 25.59 32.25 -5.61
N ASN A 1088 26.46 31.25 -5.71
CA ASN A 1088 26.68 30.17 -4.74
C ASN A 1088 25.39 29.53 -4.18
N LYS A 1089 24.51 29.07 -5.08
CA LYS A 1089 23.32 28.24 -4.78
C LYS A 1089 23.03 27.22 -5.89
N SER A 1090 24.04 26.51 -6.36
CA SER A 1090 23.82 25.24 -7.06
C SER A 1090 23.38 24.17 -6.04
N GLU A 1091 22.12 24.24 -5.59
CA GLU A 1091 21.53 23.11 -4.88
C GLU A 1091 21.53 21.91 -5.85
N PHE A 1092 22.20 20.84 -5.45
CA PHE A 1092 22.40 19.63 -6.25
C PHE A 1092 21.05 18.99 -6.65
N THR A 1093 20.54 19.33 -7.83
CA THR A 1093 19.31 18.73 -8.36
C THR A 1093 19.61 17.39 -9.02
N ASN A 1094 19.72 16.35 -8.19
CA ASN A 1094 19.75 14.97 -8.66
C ASN A 1094 18.44 14.67 -9.42
N ARG A 1095 18.54 14.39 -10.72
CA ARG A 1095 17.39 13.88 -11.48
C ARG A 1095 17.15 12.44 -11.03
N SER A 1096 16.01 12.18 -10.42
CA SER A 1096 15.60 10.83 -10.03
C SER A 1096 15.37 9.98 -11.28
N ASN A 1097 16.38 9.23 -11.69
CA ASN A 1097 16.24 8.25 -12.77
C ASN A 1097 15.17 7.22 -12.40
N ALA A 1098 14.49 6.67 -13.41
CA ALA A 1098 13.56 5.57 -13.22
C ALA A 1098 14.26 4.37 -12.57
N LEU A 1099 13.55 3.66 -11.67
CA LEU A 1099 14.09 2.48 -10.98
C LEU A 1099 14.49 1.40 -12.00
N PRO A 1100 15.66 0.74 -11.84
CA PRO A 1100 16.09 -0.33 -12.74
C PRO A 1100 15.08 -1.48 -12.80
N SER A 1101 14.86 -2.06 -13.98
CA SER A 1101 13.87 -3.12 -14.20
C SER A 1101 14.08 -4.34 -13.30
N SER A 1102 15.34 -4.73 -13.06
CA SER A 1102 15.71 -5.83 -12.15
C SER A 1102 15.29 -5.56 -10.69
N LEU A 1103 15.32 -4.29 -10.26
CA LEU A 1103 14.89 -3.89 -8.93
C LEU A 1103 13.36 -3.89 -8.82
N LEU A 1104 12.65 -3.46 -9.88
CA LEU A 1104 11.19 -3.52 -9.95
C LEU A 1104 10.68 -4.97 -9.95
N GLU A 1105 11.32 -5.88 -10.69
CA GLU A 1105 11.00 -7.30 -10.68
C GLU A 1105 11.22 -7.93 -9.30
N TYR A 1106 12.34 -7.61 -8.63
CA TYR A 1106 12.62 -8.05 -7.27
C TYR A 1106 11.54 -7.57 -6.29
N LEU A 1107 11.22 -6.28 -6.31
CA LEU A 1107 10.18 -5.67 -5.45
C LEU A 1107 8.80 -6.31 -5.67
N ASN A 1108 8.41 -6.54 -6.92
CA ASN A 1108 7.15 -7.21 -7.26
C ASN A 1108 7.12 -8.66 -6.75
N SER A 1109 8.23 -9.40 -6.86
CA SER A 1109 8.31 -10.78 -6.36
C SER A 1109 8.13 -10.86 -4.83
N VAL A 1110 8.73 -9.91 -4.10
CA VAL A 1110 8.58 -9.78 -2.64
C VAL A 1110 7.17 -9.31 -2.27
N GLU A 1111 6.58 -8.37 -3.01
CA GLU A 1111 5.22 -7.88 -2.74
C GLU A 1111 4.16 -8.98 -2.90
N ILE A 1112 4.28 -9.82 -3.95
CA ILE A 1112 3.37 -10.95 -4.19
C ILE A 1112 3.41 -11.95 -3.02
N LEU A 1113 4.61 -12.28 -2.51
CA LEU A 1113 4.78 -13.18 -1.37
C LEU A 1113 4.12 -12.64 -0.09
N ASN A 1114 4.23 -11.35 0.20
CA ASN A 1114 3.68 -10.77 1.43
C ASN A 1114 2.15 -10.55 1.35
N ARG A 1115 1.61 -10.21 0.16
CA ARG A 1115 0.16 -10.05 -0.08
C ARG A 1115 -0.67 -11.33 0.11
N GLN A 1116 -0.04 -12.51 0.19
CA GLN A 1116 -0.73 -13.78 0.44
C GLN A 1116 -1.05 -14.04 1.93
N SER A 1117 -0.54 -13.24 2.86
CA SER A 1117 -0.96 -13.31 4.26
C SER A 1117 -2.32 -12.63 4.45
N LEU A 1118 -3.34 -13.43 4.78
CA LEU A 1118 -4.68 -12.91 5.11
C LEU A 1118 -4.60 -12.01 6.36
N PRO A 1119 -5.36 -10.91 6.43
CA PRO A 1119 -5.43 -10.08 7.64
C PRO A 1119 -6.08 -10.91 8.77
N LEU A 1120 -5.23 -11.45 9.64
CA LEU A 1120 -5.63 -12.13 10.85
C LEU A 1120 -6.38 -11.14 11.77
N ARG A 1121 -7.47 -11.59 12.40
CA ARG A 1121 -8.15 -10.79 13.43
C ARG A 1121 -7.16 -10.49 14.56
N SER A 1122 -7.26 -9.31 15.20
CA SER A 1122 -6.24 -8.84 16.17
C SER A 1122 -5.92 -9.83 17.31
N ASN A 1123 -6.89 -10.65 17.71
CA ASN A 1123 -6.71 -11.72 18.70
C ASN A 1123 -5.80 -12.88 18.25
N PHE A 1124 -5.63 -13.10 16.94
CA PHE A 1124 -4.67 -14.07 16.40
C PHE A 1124 -3.26 -13.47 16.28
N ASN A 1125 -3.13 -12.18 15.93
CA ASN A 1125 -1.81 -11.51 15.90
C ASN A 1125 -1.10 -11.58 17.26
N GLN A 1126 -1.85 -11.41 18.36
CA GLN A 1126 -1.30 -11.46 19.71
C GLN A 1126 -0.79 -12.87 20.07
N LYS A 1127 -1.57 -13.93 19.74
CA LYS A 1127 -1.14 -15.34 19.93
C LYS A 1127 0.04 -15.73 19.04
N VAL A 1128 0.13 -15.16 17.84
CA VAL A 1128 1.26 -15.36 16.92
C VAL A 1128 2.51 -14.65 17.46
N GLN A 1129 2.39 -13.44 17.99
CA GLN A 1129 3.49 -12.74 18.69
C GLN A 1129 3.96 -13.52 19.93
N GLU A 1130 3.06 -14.03 20.79
CA GLU A 1130 3.44 -14.91 21.91
C GLU A 1130 4.23 -16.13 21.44
N TYR A 1131 3.71 -16.85 20.43
CA TYR A 1131 4.34 -18.06 19.89
C TYR A 1131 5.75 -17.80 19.33
N PHE A 1132 5.95 -16.70 18.62
CA PHE A 1132 7.26 -16.34 18.04
C PHE A 1132 8.23 -15.69 19.04
N ASN A 1133 7.74 -15.07 20.13
CA ASN A 1133 8.60 -14.52 21.19
C ASN A 1133 9.06 -15.57 22.21
N THR A 1134 8.52 -16.80 22.18
CA THR A 1134 8.96 -17.93 23.01
C THR A 1134 10.07 -18.81 22.37
N LYS A 1135 11.03 -18.20 21.65
CA LYS A 1135 12.18 -18.90 21.06
C LYS A 1135 13.49 -18.14 21.17
#